data_AF-A0A9P5L9B8-F1
#
_entry.id   AF-A0A9P5L9B8-F1
#
_cell.length_a   1.000
_cell.length_b   1.000
_cell.length_c   1.000
_cell.angle_alpha   90.00
_cell.angle_beta   90.00
_cell.angle_gamma   90.00
#
_symmetry.space_group_name_H-M   'P 1'
#
loop_
_entity.id
_entity.type
_entity.pdbx_description
1 polymer ?
#
loop_
_entity_poly.entity_id
_entity_poly.type
_entity_poly.pdbx_seq_one_letter_code
_entity_poly.pdbx_strand_id
1 'polypeptide(L)'
;MASVLTGRRRRPQEFTLPSGKKVIATLPEDLEDLRRKYSNHDEMQVEIVVHGSPEHSGYLRETREHHERRRTKLREQHGSAFDEWEDVQNQLNSVNTELERLSTNSAGLNANFNKFGYGAELRTYNNDDDDAEAPASSGASMSDTLSVASSRSGVRLGETTKLFKRPVVKQWFHQGLLWRASEQAEIQAIELFFDLLYVGIIHINGEHMWAEPTALELLRFAITFIMSWKIWTDVTLVLSWFETDDVLTRLELLFEFACLLGFTTNMTYSFYEDEKHNTYMMMVAFYLAARLRAVAHFIATAYLLPMVRGVMICESINVLIPSAIWIASIHVEMPSRLALIWIAISFDMWGQSLIVGLFRYGRANADKTRFGKFLTGFFEFYPAVNIEHRVERTNAFVSLVFGYSVVGVMFQSYGGYTVNAFLGKAVLGLVQAFIFNWIYFDIDGHNIDVHAIRHSVLAASIWGYAHLPFVMGYILASAGLSKLVLTTDTPNTNPEQLSEHYFERAEPEIANGIRFFYCHGLAIALLFMGVISWCHEHRAPATLRWSKTSRLSNRFAVCLVLFFLPMAKNLNSLHLISITLSLTLWVLLIELFGKSCTNDPFIGEKKGCTVRYSCKCTKRELKKVGLEEVPERRSAEVQEFSVKEKTAGIDVQD
;
A
#
# COMPACT_ATOMS: atom_id res chain seq x y z
N MET A 1 -25.66 28.60 21.69
CA MET A 1 -25.15 29.20 20.45
C MET A 1 -24.38 28.13 19.70
N ALA A 2 -25.06 27.44 18.76
CA ALA A 2 -24.48 26.35 18.00
C ALA A 2 -23.85 26.91 16.72
N SER A 3 -22.53 26.84 16.59
CA SER A 3 -21.85 27.10 15.33
C SER A 3 -21.93 25.84 14.46
N VAL A 4 -22.83 25.85 13.48
CA VAL A 4 -22.91 24.79 12.47
C VAL A 4 -21.68 24.90 11.56
N LEU A 5 -20.95 23.79 11.46
CA LEU A 5 -19.78 23.60 10.61
C LEU A 5 -20.15 23.79 9.14
N THR A 6 -19.57 24.78 8.48
CA THR A 6 -19.70 25.00 7.04
C THR A 6 -18.79 24.04 6.29
N GLY A 7 -19.30 22.83 6.00
CA GLY A 7 -18.76 22.00 4.93
C GLY A 7 -18.72 22.81 3.62
N ARG A 8 -17.71 22.58 2.76
CA ARG A 8 -17.48 23.31 1.49
C ARG A 8 -18.81 23.62 0.79
N ARG A 9 -19.31 24.85 0.98
CA ARG A 9 -20.58 25.31 0.43
C ARG A 9 -20.41 25.36 -1.08
N ARG A 10 -21.26 24.62 -1.80
CA ARG A 10 -21.33 24.70 -3.26
C ARG A 10 -21.68 26.14 -3.62
N ARG A 11 -20.83 26.82 -4.40
CA ARG A 11 -21.09 28.21 -4.79
C ARG A 11 -22.42 28.28 -5.57
N PRO A 12 -23.23 29.34 -5.37
CA PRO A 12 -24.45 29.55 -6.15
C PRO A 12 -24.13 29.59 -7.64
N GLN A 13 -24.97 28.98 -8.46
CA GLN A 13 -24.84 29.06 -9.91
C GLN A 13 -25.55 30.33 -10.38
N GLU A 14 -24.85 31.16 -11.14
CA GLU A 14 -25.37 32.44 -11.64
C GLU A 14 -25.42 32.43 -13.17
N PHE A 15 -26.55 32.84 -13.75
CA PHE A 15 -26.69 33.03 -15.19
C PHE A 15 -27.69 34.15 -15.49
N THR A 16 -27.66 34.68 -16.71
CA THR A 16 -28.51 35.80 -17.14
C THR A 16 -29.56 35.35 -18.15
N LEU A 17 -30.80 35.77 -17.95
CA LEU A 17 -31.90 35.54 -18.87
C LEU A 17 -31.86 36.50 -20.07
N PRO A 18 -32.54 36.16 -21.19
CA PRO A 18 -32.65 37.03 -22.37
C PRO A 18 -33.27 38.40 -22.08
N SER A 19 -34.07 38.50 -21.02
CA SER A 19 -34.71 39.72 -20.54
C SER A 19 -33.77 40.66 -19.77
N GLY A 20 -32.51 40.26 -19.55
CA GLY A 20 -31.54 41.00 -18.73
C GLY A 20 -31.62 40.71 -17.22
N LYS A 21 -32.57 39.86 -16.80
CA LYS A 21 -32.69 39.39 -15.41
C LYS A 21 -31.55 38.43 -15.05
N LYS A 22 -31.01 38.56 -13.83
CA LYS A 22 -29.96 37.66 -13.31
C LYS A 22 -30.59 36.58 -12.44
N VAL A 23 -30.38 35.31 -12.77
CA VAL A 23 -30.90 34.18 -12.00
C VAL A 23 -29.79 33.60 -11.13
N ILE A 24 -30.06 33.44 -9.83
CA ILE A 24 -29.15 32.83 -8.86
C ILE A 24 -29.79 31.53 -8.35
N ALA A 25 -29.20 30.40 -8.71
CA ALA A 25 -29.62 29.07 -8.26
C ALA A 25 -28.83 28.64 -7.02
N THR A 26 -29.54 28.39 -5.92
CA THR A 26 -28.95 28.09 -4.60
C THR A 26 -29.56 26.84 -3.95
N LEU A 27 -28.89 26.28 -2.95
CA LEU A 27 -29.42 25.18 -2.14
C LEU A 27 -30.61 25.67 -1.28
N PRO A 28 -31.57 24.79 -0.93
CA PRO A 28 -32.76 25.18 -0.16
C PRO A 28 -32.44 25.93 1.16
N GLU A 29 -31.33 25.55 1.81
CA GLU A 29 -30.89 26.11 3.09
C GLU A 29 -30.44 27.58 3.00
N ASP A 30 -29.90 28.00 1.85
CA ASP A 30 -29.33 29.35 1.64
C ASP A 30 -30.33 30.30 0.93
N LEU A 31 -31.53 29.83 0.61
CA LEU A 31 -32.50 30.57 -0.21
C LEU A 31 -33.06 31.81 0.49
N GLU A 32 -33.41 31.70 1.77
CA GLU A 32 -33.95 32.83 2.54
C GLU A 32 -32.90 33.91 2.79
N ASP A 33 -31.65 33.51 3.08
CA ASP A 33 -30.53 34.41 3.28
C ASP A 33 -30.18 35.20 2.02
N LEU A 34 -30.18 34.54 0.86
CA LEU A 34 -29.94 35.20 -0.42
C LEU A 34 -31.10 36.10 -0.82
N ARG A 35 -32.36 35.71 -0.56
CA ARG A 35 -33.53 36.57 -0.83
C ARG A 35 -33.50 37.85 -0.01
N ARG A 36 -33.08 37.78 1.26
CA ARG A 36 -32.87 38.98 2.10
C ARG A 36 -31.72 39.85 1.61
N LYS A 37 -30.66 39.23 1.09
CA LYS A 37 -29.48 39.96 0.60
C LYS A 37 -29.77 40.78 -0.66
N TYR A 38 -30.61 40.26 -1.55
CA TYR A 38 -30.90 40.88 -2.84
C TYR A 38 -32.26 41.61 -2.89
N SER A 39 -32.98 41.75 -1.77
CA SER A 39 -34.27 42.46 -1.73
C SER A 39 -34.15 43.98 -1.90
N ASN A 40 -32.95 44.55 -1.68
CA ASN A 40 -32.74 46.00 -1.60
C ASN A 40 -31.97 46.60 -2.80
N HIS A 41 -31.65 45.80 -3.81
CA HIS A 41 -30.97 46.29 -5.02
C HIS A 41 -31.99 46.55 -6.14
N ASP A 42 -32.47 47.80 -6.24
CA ASP A 42 -33.42 48.25 -7.27
C ASP A 42 -32.84 48.28 -8.70
N GLU A 43 -31.51 48.15 -8.86
CA GLU A 43 -30.84 48.31 -10.16
C GLU A 43 -30.68 47.01 -10.96
N MET A 44 -30.92 45.83 -10.38
CA MET A 44 -30.93 44.55 -11.12
C MET A 44 -32.09 43.68 -10.66
N GLN A 45 -32.98 43.29 -11.58
CA GLN A 45 -34.00 42.28 -11.34
C GLN A 45 -33.32 40.91 -11.17
N VAL A 46 -32.96 40.58 -9.92
CA VAL A 46 -32.33 39.32 -9.52
C VAL A 46 -33.40 38.32 -9.08
N GLU A 47 -33.44 37.15 -9.68
CA GLU A 47 -34.40 36.09 -9.38
C GLU A 47 -33.69 34.90 -8.74
N ILE A 48 -34.12 34.54 -7.52
CA ILE A 48 -33.44 33.51 -6.70
C ILE A 48 -34.31 32.26 -6.67
N VAL A 49 -33.75 31.18 -7.22
CA VAL A 49 -34.43 29.89 -7.40
C VAL A 49 -33.67 28.77 -6.70
N VAL A 50 -34.40 27.71 -6.32
CA VAL A 50 -33.78 26.50 -5.76
C VAL A 50 -33.08 25.75 -6.90
N HIS A 51 -31.84 25.36 -6.69
CA HIS A 51 -31.08 24.54 -7.62
C HIS A 51 -31.80 23.21 -7.90
N GLY A 52 -32.28 23.05 -9.13
CA GLY A 52 -32.96 21.84 -9.60
C GLY A 52 -34.48 21.91 -9.51
N SER A 53 -35.04 23.05 -9.10
CA SER A 53 -36.49 23.29 -9.17
C SER A 53 -36.99 23.30 -10.62
N PRO A 54 -38.30 23.07 -10.84
CA PRO A 54 -38.91 23.25 -12.15
C PRO A 54 -38.65 24.66 -12.72
N GLU A 55 -38.65 25.69 -11.87
CA GLU A 55 -38.30 27.08 -12.25
C GLU A 55 -36.85 27.20 -12.72
N HIS A 56 -35.88 26.63 -11.99
CA HIS A 56 -34.46 26.61 -12.39
C HIS A 56 -34.28 25.92 -13.75
N SER A 57 -34.93 24.76 -13.94
CA SER A 57 -34.87 24.03 -15.20
C SER A 57 -35.55 24.77 -16.36
N GLY A 58 -36.63 25.51 -16.08
CA GLY A 58 -37.34 26.36 -17.03
C GLY A 58 -36.48 27.51 -17.52
N TYR A 59 -35.85 28.25 -16.59
CA TYR A 59 -34.96 29.36 -16.92
C TYR A 59 -33.70 28.93 -17.68
N LEU A 60 -33.13 27.78 -17.36
CA LEU A 60 -32.03 27.21 -18.14
C LEU A 60 -32.46 26.81 -19.56
N ARG A 61 -33.66 26.26 -19.72
CA ARG A 61 -34.21 25.90 -21.04
C ARG A 61 -34.47 27.15 -21.88
N GLU A 62 -35.06 28.19 -21.29
CA GLU A 62 -35.28 29.47 -21.96
C GLU A 62 -33.97 30.11 -22.43
N THR A 63 -32.97 30.14 -21.54
CA THR A 63 -31.64 30.69 -21.84
C THR A 63 -30.97 29.90 -22.96
N ARG A 64 -31.04 28.57 -22.91
CA ARG A 64 -30.52 27.69 -23.96
C ARG A 64 -31.20 27.94 -25.31
N GLU A 65 -32.52 27.97 -25.35
CA GLU A 65 -33.27 28.22 -26.59
C GLU A 65 -32.97 29.60 -27.17
N HIS A 66 -32.76 30.61 -26.33
CA HIS A 66 -32.33 31.93 -26.78
C HIS A 66 -30.95 31.89 -27.45
N HIS A 67 -29.97 31.22 -26.83
CA HIS A 67 -28.64 31.07 -27.41
C HIS A 67 -28.65 30.21 -28.67
N GLU A 68 -29.45 29.13 -28.72
CA GLU A 68 -29.64 28.32 -29.92
C GLU A 68 -30.25 29.15 -31.06
N ARG A 69 -31.28 29.96 -30.79
CA ARG A 69 -31.88 30.88 -31.77
C ARG A 69 -30.91 31.96 -32.24
N ARG A 70 -30.05 32.47 -31.35
CA ARG A 70 -29.02 33.46 -31.71
C ARG A 70 -27.92 32.83 -32.56
N ARG A 71 -27.54 31.59 -32.24
CA ARG A 71 -26.59 30.78 -33.01
C ARG A 71 -27.13 30.49 -34.42
N THR A 72 -28.40 30.09 -34.57
CA THR A 72 -28.99 29.87 -35.91
C THR A 72 -29.07 31.17 -36.71
N LYS A 73 -29.41 32.30 -36.09
CA LYS A 73 -29.38 33.61 -36.77
C LYS A 73 -27.98 34.01 -37.24
N LEU A 74 -26.95 33.79 -36.42
CA LEU A 74 -25.57 34.06 -36.79
C LEU A 74 -25.11 33.15 -37.94
N ARG A 75 -25.56 31.88 -37.93
CA ARG A 75 -25.34 30.93 -39.02
C ARG A 75 -26.00 31.38 -40.32
N GLU A 76 -27.24 31.89 -40.27
CA GLU A 76 -27.94 32.45 -41.43
C GLU A 76 -27.26 33.73 -41.96
N GLN A 77 -26.72 34.57 -41.08
CA GLN A 77 -26.06 35.82 -41.46
C GLN A 77 -24.66 35.63 -42.07
N HIS A 78 -23.90 34.67 -41.58
CA HIS A 78 -22.49 34.51 -41.91
C HIS A 78 -22.17 33.20 -42.68
N GLY A 79 -23.16 32.33 -42.88
CA GLY A 79 -23.07 31.16 -43.75
C GLY A 79 -21.86 30.27 -43.47
N SER A 80 -21.02 30.06 -44.49
CA SER A 80 -19.84 29.17 -44.42
C SER A 80 -18.78 29.63 -43.41
N ALA A 81 -18.64 30.94 -43.18
CA ALA A 81 -17.66 31.47 -42.23
C ALA A 81 -18.02 31.16 -40.77
N PHE A 82 -19.32 31.04 -40.47
CA PHE A 82 -19.79 30.63 -39.14
C PHE A 82 -19.52 29.13 -38.89
N ASP A 83 -19.76 28.30 -39.91
CA ASP A 83 -19.53 26.86 -39.82
C ASP A 83 -18.03 26.54 -39.63
N GLU A 84 -17.14 27.29 -40.30
CA GLU A 84 -15.69 27.18 -40.11
C GLU A 84 -15.26 27.65 -38.71
N TRP A 85 -15.78 28.79 -38.23
CA TRP A 85 -15.50 29.29 -36.88
C TRP A 85 -15.95 28.30 -35.79
N GLU A 86 -17.12 27.69 -35.95
CA GLU A 86 -17.65 26.71 -35.01
C GLU A 86 -16.81 25.42 -34.98
N ASP A 87 -16.35 24.95 -36.15
CA ASP A 87 -15.47 23.79 -36.22
C ASP A 87 -14.11 24.07 -35.53
N VAL A 88 -13.50 25.22 -35.80
CA VAL A 88 -12.26 25.66 -35.15
C VAL A 88 -12.45 25.77 -33.63
N GLN A 89 -13.56 26.36 -33.16
CA GLN A 89 -13.83 26.48 -31.72
C GLN A 89 -14.05 25.11 -31.05
N ASN A 90 -14.71 24.17 -31.74
CA ASN A 90 -14.89 22.80 -31.24
C ASN A 90 -13.57 22.05 -31.15
N GLN A 91 -12.70 22.17 -32.16
CA GLN A 91 -11.35 21.62 -32.14
C GLN A 91 -10.53 22.22 -30.99
N LEU A 92 -10.58 23.55 -30.81
CA LEU A 92 -9.88 24.23 -29.71
C LEU A 92 -10.37 23.76 -28.33
N ASN A 93 -11.69 23.62 -28.16
CA ASN A 93 -12.28 23.11 -26.92
C ASN A 93 -11.87 21.66 -26.65
N SER A 94 -11.78 20.82 -27.70
CA SER A 94 -11.30 19.43 -27.58
C SER A 94 -9.85 19.40 -27.09
N VAL A 95 -8.97 20.17 -27.73
CA VAL A 95 -7.55 20.27 -27.35
C VAL A 95 -7.40 20.81 -25.91
N ASN A 96 -8.14 21.85 -25.54
CA ASN A 96 -8.13 22.39 -24.17
C ASN A 96 -8.58 21.34 -23.15
N THR A 97 -9.59 20.53 -23.48
CA THR A 97 -10.05 19.45 -22.60
C THR A 97 -8.99 18.37 -22.42
N GLU A 98 -8.23 18.05 -23.47
CA GLU A 98 -7.07 17.14 -23.38
C GLU A 98 -5.92 17.74 -22.57
N LEU A 99 -5.60 19.01 -22.77
CA LEU A 99 -4.60 19.73 -21.96
C LEU A 99 -4.99 19.77 -20.48
N GLU A 100 -6.27 19.96 -20.15
CA GLU A 100 -6.75 19.93 -18.76
C GLU A 100 -6.68 18.52 -18.14
N ARG A 101 -6.91 17.47 -18.94
CA ARG A 101 -6.68 16.08 -18.52
C ARG A 101 -5.20 15.77 -18.29
N LEU A 102 -4.31 16.29 -19.14
CA LEU A 102 -2.86 16.14 -18.97
C LEU A 102 -2.36 16.92 -17.75
N SER A 103 -2.86 18.13 -17.53
CA SER A 103 -2.47 18.96 -16.38
C SER A 103 -2.93 18.35 -15.05
N THR A 104 -4.15 17.79 -14.98
CA THR A 104 -4.65 17.10 -13.78
C THR A 104 -3.86 15.82 -13.47
N ASN A 105 -3.40 15.08 -14.49
CA ASN A 105 -2.45 13.97 -14.31
C ASN A 105 -1.06 14.46 -13.84
N SER A 106 -0.59 15.61 -14.34
CA SER A 106 0.68 16.22 -13.90
C SER A 106 0.62 16.81 -12.49
N ALA A 107 -0.57 17.20 -12.00
CA ALA A 107 -0.76 17.80 -10.68
C ALA A 107 -0.41 16.83 -9.53
N GLY A 108 -0.61 15.52 -9.74
CA GLY A 108 -0.15 14.49 -8.80
C GLY A 108 1.38 14.39 -8.72
N LEU A 109 2.09 14.59 -9.84
CA LEU A 109 3.55 14.61 -9.91
C LEU A 109 4.11 15.91 -9.31
N ASN A 110 3.54 17.06 -9.67
CA ASN A 110 4.00 18.38 -9.22
C ASN A 110 3.80 18.61 -7.71
N ALA A 111 2.81 17.98 -7.08
CA ALA A 111 2.66 17.99 -5.63
C ALA A 111 3.88 17.40 -4.90
N ASN A 112 4.47 16.32 -5.45
CA ASN A 112 5.67 15.68 -4.90
C ASN A 112 6.93 16.54 -5.06
N PHE A 113 7.09 17.22 -6.19
CA PHE A 113 8.23 18.11 -6.41
C PHE A 113 8.18 19.37 -5.53
N ASN A 114 7.00 19.95 -5.34
CA ASN A 114 6.81 21.11 -4.47
C ASN A 114 7.20 20.84 -3.01
N LYS A 115 7.00 19.61 -2.52
CA LYS A 115 7.35 19.22 -1.14
C LYS A 115 8.84 19.39 -0.82
N PHE A 116 9.69 19.03 -1.77
CA PHE A 116 11.15 19.17 -1.64
C PHE A 116 11.67 20.52 -2.15
N GLY A 117 10.77 21.45 -2.50
CA GLY A 117 11.13 22.75 -3.05
C GLY A 117 11.48 22.74 -4.53
N TYR A 118 11.35 21.61 -5.23
CA TYR A 118 11.69 21.49 -6.66
C TYR A 118 10.64 22.12 -7.60
N GLY A 119 9.42 22.39 -7.12
CA GLY A 119 8.36 22.91 -7.98
C GLY A 119 8.37 24.43 -8.19
N ALA A 120 9.36 25.15 -7.64
CA ALA A 120 9.45 26.60 -7.84
C ALA A 120 9.81 26.98 -9.29
N GLU A 121 10.56 26.15 -10.03
CA GLU A 121 11.04 26.50 -11.39
C GLU A 121 11.30 25.27 -12.29
N LEU A 122 10.42 24.26 -12.30
CA LEU A 122 10.60 23.12 -13.20
C LEU A 122 10.21 23.51 -14.65
N ARG A 123 11.11 24.22 -15.35
CA ARG A 123 11.06 24.39 -16.80
C ARG A 123 11.52 23.09 -17.45
N THR A 124 10.58 22.28 -17.91
CA THR A 124 10.89 21.20 -18.84
C THR A 124 11.37 21.82 -20.14
N TYR A 125 12.60 21.50 -20.57
CA TYR A 125 13.08 21.83 -21.91
C TYR A 125 12.14 21.16 -22.92
N ASN A 126 11.34 21.96 -23.63
CA ASN A 126 10.84 21.53 -24.92
C ASN A 126 11.99 21.73 -25.91
N ASN A 127 12.50 20.63 -26.46
CA ASN A 127 13.31 20.68 -27.66
C ASN A 127 12.36 21.05 -28.80
N ASP A 128 12.32 22.32 -29.16
CA ASP A 128 12.01 22.78 -30.51
C ASP A 128 12.98 23.92 -30.79
N ASP A 129 14.13 23.56 -31.38
CA ASP A 129 14.93 24.48 -32.18
C ASP A 129 14.16 24.72 -33.49
N ASP A 130 13.75 25.96 -33.74
CA ASP A 130 14.12 26.74 -34.93
C ASP A 130 13.18 27.94 -35.15
N ASP A 131 13.76 29.14 -34.99
CA ASP A 131 13.56 30.39 -35.73
C ASP A 131 12.15 30.89 -36.11
N ALA A 132 11.77 32.05 -35.54
CA ALA A 132 11.48 33.26 -36.32
C ALA A 132 11.25 34.50 -35.42
N GLU A 133 11.89 35.61 -35.82
CA GLU A 133 11.86 36.93 -35.20
C GLU A 133 10.48 37.62 -35.18
N ALA A 134 10.34 38.56 -34.23
CA ALA A 134 9.74 39.92 -34.34
C ALA A 134 8.59 40.22 -33.33
N PRO A 135 8.21 41.50 -33.12
CA PRO A 135 8.91 42.46 -32.29
C PRO A 135 8.00 43.06 -31.18
N ALA A 136 8.58 43.87 -30.30
CA ALA A 136 7.86 44.66 -29.33
C ALA A 136 6.86 45.63 -30.00
N SER A 137 5.57 45.55 -29.64
CA SER A 137 4.64 46.67 -29.74
C SER A 137 3.51 46.57 -28.73
N SER A 138 3.35 47.65 -27.97
CA SER A 138 2.25 48.03 -27.11
C SER A 138 0.89 48.06 -27.83
N GLY A 139 -0.18 47.60 -27.16
CA GLY A 139 -1.55 47.85 -27.58
C GLY A 139 -2.57 47.10 -26.74
N ALA A 140 -3.38 47.84 -25.99
CA ALA A 140 -4.33 47.36 -24.99
C ALA A 140 -5.44 46.44 -25.53
N SER A 141 -5.86 45.46 -24.73
CA SER A 141 -7.28 45.11 -24.60
C SER A 141 -7.54 44.33 -23.31
N MET A 142 -8.52 44.80 -22.56
CA MET A 142 -9.04 44.18 -21.34
C MET A 142 -9.72 42.84 -21.64
N SER A 143 -9.25 41.73 -21.04
CA SER A 143 -10.11 40.68 -20.46
C SER A 143 -9.30 39.54 -19.82
N ASP A 144 -8.50 39.83 -18.79
CA ASP A 144 -7.73 38.80 -18.07
C ASP A 144 -8.37 38.36 -16.73
N THR A 145 -9.68 38.58 -16.56
CA THR A 145 -10.34 38.35 -15.27
C THR A 145 -11.01 36.97 -15.11
N LEU A 146 -10.74 35.98 -15.96
CA LEU A 146 -11.50 34.71 -15.93
C LEU A 146 -10.71 33.39 -15.98
N SER A 147 -9.38 33.38 -16.00
CA SER A 147 -8.60 32.11 -16.01
C SER A 147 -7.62 31.91 -14.85
N VAL A 148 -7.50 32.87 -13.91
CA VAL A 148 -6.53 32.79 -12.79
C VAL A 148 -7.09 32.07 -11.54
N ALA A 149 -8.30 31.49 -11.61
CA ALA A 149 -8.93 30.88 -10.44
C ALA A 149 -8.51 29.42 -10.14
N SER A 150 -7.83 28.71 -11.06
CA SER A 150 -7.44 27.30 -10.84
C SER A 150 -5.95 27.06 -10.52
N SER A 151 -5.07 28.05 -10.68
CA SER A 151 -3.63 27.89 -10.45
C SER A 151 -3.12 28.43 -9.10
N ARG A 152 -4.01 28.91 -8.23
CA ARG A 152 -3.69 29.14 -6.80
C ARG A 152 -3.72 27.82 -6.02
N SER A 153 -2.88 26.85 -6.38
CA SER A 153 -2.31 26.00 -5.33
C SER A 153 -1.43 26.93 -4.51
N GLY A 154 -1.97 27.44 -3.41
CA GLY A 154 -1.31 28.43 -2.59
C GLY A 154 0.13 28.00 -2.32
N VAL A 155 1.06 28.94 -2.51
CA VAL A 155 2.39 28.88 -1.90
C VAL A 155 2.16 28.41 -0.45
N ARG A 156 2.54 27.18 -0.12
CA ARG A 156 2.43 26.67 1.25
C ARG A 156 3.33 27.58 2.09
N LEU A 157 2.72 28.52 2.80
CA LEU A 157 3.38 29.28 3.86
C LEU A 157 3.95 28.22 4.82
N GLY A 158 5.25 28.29 5.12
CA GLY A 158 5.91 27.29 5.96
C GLY A 158 5.15 27.08 7.26
N GLU A 159 4.65 25.87 7.46
CA GLU A 159 3.92 25.51 8.69
C GLU A 159 4.91 25.16 9.79
N THR A 160 4.69 25.71 10.98
CA THR A 160 5.51 25.38 12.16
C THR A 160 5.01 24.12 12.84
N THR A 161 5.93 23.27 13.30
CA THR A 161 5.58 22.06 14.08
C THR A 161 4.95 22.46 15.41
N LYS A 162 3.74 21.97 15.67
CA LYS A 162 3.02 22.27 16.92
C LYS A 162 3.45 21.32 18.03
N LEU A 163 3.44 21.79 19.28
CA LEU A 163 3.73 20.92 20.44
C LEU A 163 2.65 19.85 20.62
N PHE A 164 1.39 20.24 20.43
CA PHE A 164 0.25 19.35 20.46
C PHE A 164 -0.73 19.76 19.35
N LYS A 165 -1.20 18.77 18.59
CA LYS A 165 -2.27 18.91 17.60
C LYS A 165 -3.35 17.90 17.98
N ARG A 166 -4.62 18.32 17.93
CA ARG A 166 -5.73 17.37 18.13
C ARG A 166 -5.60 16.27 17.06
N PRO A 167 -5.72 14.98 17.42
CA PRO A 167 -5.62 13.90 16.45
C PRO A 167 -6.58 14.14 15.29
N VAL A 168 -6.11 13.93 14.06
CA VAL A 168 -6.93 14.03 12.84
C VAL A 168 -6.89 12.69 12.14
N VAL A 169 -8.07 12.15 11.82
CA VAL A 169 -8.20 10.88 11.11
C VAL A 169 -7.94 11.12 9.62
N LYS A 170 -6.96 10.44 9.03
CA LYS A 170 -6.56 10.58 7.62
C LYS A 170 -7.68 10.17 6.66
N GLN A 171 -8.40 9.10 6.99
CA GLN A 171 -9.50 8.58 6.19
C GLN A 171 -10.43 7.71 7.02
N TRP A 172 -11.72 7.69 6.68
CA TRP A 172 -12.73 6.94 7.40
C TRP A 172 -13.86 6.49 6.47
N PHE A 173 -14.53 5.41 6.86
CA PHE A 173 -15.77 4.96 6.24
C PHE A 173 -16.96 5.61 6.93
N HIS A 174 -17.90 6.12 6.14
CA HIS A 174 -19.19 6.60 6.59
C HIS A 174 -20.26 6.27 5.55
N GLN A 175 -21.34 5.61 5.97
CA GLN A 175 -22.46 5.20 5.09
C GLN A 175 -22.04 4.42 3.82
N GLY A 176 -20.93 3.67 3.89
CA GLY A 176 -20.41 2.92 2.76
C GLY A 176 -19.57 3.72 1.77
N LEU A 177 -19.37 5.01 2.01
CA LEU A 177 -18.43 5.86 1.27
C LEU A 177 -17.11 5.97 2.05
N LEU A 178 -16.00 5.97 1.32
CA LEU A 178 -14.67 6.25 1.85
C LEU A 178 -14.39 7.74 1.74
N TRP A 179 -14.19 8.39 2.88
CA TRP A 179 -13.77 9.79 2.95
C TRP A 179 -12.26 9.83 3.18
N ARG A 180 -11.55 10.59 2.35
CA ARG A 180 -10.09 10.67 2.36
C ARG A 180 -9.65 12.14 2.36
N ALA A 181 -8.69 12.48 3.21
CA ALA A 181 -8.05 13.79 3.19
C ALA A 181 -7.34 14.02 1.84
N SER A 182 -7.33 15.26 1.34
CA SER A 182 -6.76 15.58 0.03
C SER A 182 -5.24 15.47 -0.04
N GLU A 183 -4.56 15.40 1.11
CA GLU A 183 -3.10 15.30 1.18
C GLU A 183 -2.66 13.84 1.09
N GLN A 184 -1.64 13.57 0.27
CA GLN A 184 -1.03 12.24 0.18
C GLN A 184 -0.34 11.93 1.51
N ALA A 185 -0.74 10.83 2.15
CA ALA A 185 -0.06 10.31 3.33
C ALA A 185 1.23 9.61 2.89
N GLU A 186 2.28 10.40 2.64
CA GLU A 186 3.62 9.87 2.39
C GLU A 186 4.24 9.27 3.65
N ILE A 187 5.10 8.27 3.49
CA ILE A 187 5.85 7.64 4.58
C ILE A 187 6.77 8.69 5.22
N GLN A 188 6.57 8.95 6.51
CA GLN A 188 7.46 9.86 7.24
C GLN A 188 8.79 9.16 7.55
N ALA A 189 9.91 9.89 7.54
CA ALA A 189 11.23 9.34 7.85
C ALA A 189 11.31 8.66 9.23
N ILE A 190 10.47 9.10 10.19
CA ILE A 190 10.36 8.47 11.51
C ILE A 190 9.77 7.05 11.46
N GLU A 191 8.89 6.76 10.50
CA GLU A 191 8.34 5.42 10.30
C GLU A 191 9.42 4.47 9.79
N LEU A 192 10.22 4.92 8.82
CA LEU A 192 11.36 4.15 8.32
C LEU A 192 12.43 3.96 9.40
N PHE A 193 12.66 4.99 10.23
CA PHE A 193 13.56 4.88 11.39
C PHE A 193 13.08 3.84 12.41
N PHE A 194 11.78 3.75 12.65
CA PHE A 194 11.22 2.69 13.50
C PHE A 194 11.44 1.30 12.90
N ASP A 195 11.25 1.14 11.59
CA ASP A 195 11.51 -0.13 10.91
C ASP A 195 12.99 -0.54 11.03
N LEU A 196 13.93 0.42 11.01
CA LEU A 196 15.37 0.14 11.23
C LEU A 196 15.69 -0.48 12.59
N LEU A 197 14.93 -0.18 13.65
CA LEU A 197 15.11 -0.84 14.96
C LEU A 197 14.84 -2.35 14.89
N TYR A 198 13.97 -2.79 13.97
CA TYR A 198 13.71 -4.20 13.76
C TYR A 198 14.89 -4.94 13.15
N VAL A 199 15.81 -4.28 12.45
CA VAL A 199 17.08 -4.91 12.04
C VAL A 199 17.82 -5.46 13.25
N GLY A 200 17.89 -4.68 14.35
CA GLY A 200 18.54 -5.11 15.58
C GLY A 200 17.84 -6.29 16.26
N ILE A 201 16.51 -6.30 16.25
CA ILE A 201 15.69 -7.42 16.77
C ILE A 201 15.95 -8.70 15.98
N ILE A 202 15.96 -8.58 14.64
CA ILE A 202 16.24 -9.69 13.74
C ILE A 202 17.65 -10.21 13.99
N HIS A 203 18.61 -9.31 14.20
CA HIS A 203 20.00 -9.66 14.47
C HIS A 203 20.16 -10.47 15.76
N ILE A 204 19.67 -9.96 16.89
CA ILE A 204 19.80 -10.61 18.19
C ILE A 204 19.08 -11.97 18.20
N ASN A 205 17.87 -12.03 17.64
CA ASN A 205 17.15 -13.30 17.53
C ASN A 205 17.87 -14.30 16.62
N GLY A 206 18.36 -13.85 15.47
CA GLY A 206 19.07 -14.70 14.52
C GLY A 206 20.37 -15.25 15.10
N GLU A 207 21.13 -14.44 15.83
CA GLU A 207 22.40 -14.86 16.43
C GLU A 207 22.20 -15.97 17.46
N HIS A 208 21.22 -15.83 18.34
CA HIS A 208 20.95 -16.84 19.35
C HIS A 208 20.36 -18.13 18.75
N MET A 209 19.55 -18.03 17.68
CA MET A 209 19.02 -19.20 16.97
C MET A 209 20.09 -20.11 16.39
N TRP A 210 21.15 -19.54 15.79
CA TRP A 210 22.20 -20.38 15.25
C TRP A 210 23.19 -20.86 16.32
N ALA A 211 23.37 -20.09 17.41
CA ALA A 211 24.21 -20.49 18.54
C ALA A 211 23.66 -21.73 19.26
N GLU A 212 22.34 -21.77 19.48
CA GLU A 212 21.65 -22.87 20.16
C GLU A 212 20.51 -23.43 19.30
N PRO A 213 20.80 -24.31 18.33
CA PRO A 213 19.81 -24.77 17.36
C PRO A 213 18.89 -25.87 17.94
N THR A 214 18.10 -25.49 18.96
CA THR A 214 17.20 -26.37 19.72
C THR A 214 15.72 -26.02 19.51
N ALA A 215 14.82 -26.95 19.85
CA ALA A 215 13.38 -26.72 19.77
C ALA A 215 12.89 -25.70 20.81
N LEU A 216 13.54 -25.64 21.99
CA LEU A 216 13.24 -24.64 23.02
C LEU A 216 13.55 -23.24 22.49
N GLU A 217 14.64 -23.11 21.76
CA GLU A 217 15.02 -21.84 21.16
C GLU A 217 14.12 -21.42 20.02
N LEU A 218 13.71 -22.36 19.16
CA LEU A 218 12.68 -22.07 18.17
C LEU A 218 11.38 -21.56 18.82
N LEU A 219 10.99 -22.10 19.98
CA LEU A 219 9.83 -21.64 20.75
C LEU A 219 10.05 -20.22 21.29
N ARG A 220 11.22 -19.92 21.87
CA ARG A 220 11.56 -18.57 22.34
C ARG A 220 11.50 -17.56 21.20
N PHE A 221 12.15 -17.87 20.08
CA PHE A 221 12.14 -17.05 18.88
C PHE A 221 10.71 -16.80 18.39
N ALA A 222 9.88 -17.85 18.32
CA ALA A 222 8.49 -17.70 17.89
C ALA A 222 7.71 -16.73 18.78
N ILE A 223 7.76 -16.92 20.10
CA ILE A 223 7.04 -16.06 21.05
C ILE A 223 7.53 -14.61 20.97
N THR A 224 8.85 -14.41 21.08
CA THR A 224 9.45 -13.07 21.12
C THR A 224 9.26 -12.31 19.81
N PHE A 225 9.39 -13.00 18.67
CA PHE A 225 9.17 -12.38 17.36
C PHE A 225 7.70 -12.01 17.15
N ILE A 226 6.74 -12.88 17.52
CA ILE A 226 5.31 -12.56 17.45
C ILE A 226 4.95 -11.35 18.31
N MET A 227 5.49 -11.25 19.52
CA MET A 227 5.32 -10.07 20.38
C MET A 227 5.87 -8.80 19.71
N SER A 228 7.09 -8.86 19.16
CA SER A 228 7.67 -7.72 18.45
C SER A 228 6.87 -7.32 17.20
N TRP A 229 6.36 -8.30 16.45
CA TRP A 229 5.50 -8.09 15.29
C TRP A 229 4.18 -7.43 15.66
N LYS A 230 3.63 -7.78 16.84
CA LYS A 230 2.41 -7.16 17.36
C LYS A 230 2.63 -5.68 17.67
N ILE A 231 3.74 -5.32 18.30
CA ILE A 231 4.12 -3.91 18.51
C ILE A 231 4.21 -3.18 17.17
N TRP A 232 4.91 -3.77 16.19
CA TRP A 232 5.08 -3.19 14.85
C TRP A 232 3.74 -2.91 14.18
N THR A 233 2.85 -3.91 14.20
CA THR A 233 1.52 -3.83 13.58
C THR A 233 0.68 -2.71 14.20
N ASP A 234 0.76 -2.53 15.52
CA ASP A 234 -0.08 -1.55 16.22
C ASP A 234 0.44 -0.11 16.01
N VAL A 235 1.75 0.09 16.04
CA VAL A 235 2.38 1.36 15.64
C VAL A 235 2.02 1.69 14.19
N THR A 236 2.10 0.71 13.30
CA THR A 236 1.68 0.86 11.88
C THR A 236 0.23 1.27 11.75
N LEU A 237 -0.66 0.65 12.53
CA LEU A 237 -2.09 0.93 12.49
C LEU A 237 -2.40 2.36 12.96
N VAL A 238 -1.81 2.79 14.08
CA VAL A 238 -1.99 4.15 14.62
C VAL A 238 -1.51 5.19 13.62
N LEU A 239 -0.31 5.00 13.05
CA LEU A 239 0.25 5.90 12.04
C LEU A 239 -0.54 5.91 10.73
N SER A 240 -1.21 4.80 10.42
CA SER A 240 -2.10 4.73 9.25
C SER A 240 -3.42 5.48 9.46
N TRP A 241 -3.94 5.53 10.69
CA TRP A 241 -5.21 6.18 11.00
C TRP A 241 -5.07 7.68 11.25
N PHE A 242 -4.00 8.10 11.94
CA PHE A 242 -3.87 9.47 12.43
C PHE A 242 -2.69 10.21 11.79
N GLU A 243 -2.86 11.53 11.63
CA GLU A 243 -1.76 12.45 11.32
C GLU A 243 -0.82 12.64 12.52
N THR A 244 0.48 12.78 12.25
CA THR A 244 1.55 12.79 13.26
C THR A 244 2.48 13.99 13.12
N ASP A 245 1.89 15.18 13.10
CA ASP A 245 2.61 16.44 12.82
C ASP A 245 3.04 17.19 14.08
N ASP A 246 2.83 16.61 15.26
CA ASP A 246 3.07 17.23 16.56
C ASP A 246 4.16 16.54 17.38
N VAL A 247 4.73 17.31 18.31
CA VAL A 247 5.82 16.83 19.18
C VAL A 247 5.35 15.75 20.15
N LEU A 248 4.13 15.85 20.70
CA LEU A 248 3.61 14.84 21.63
C LEU A 248 3.56 13.45 20.98
N THR A 249 3.01 13.33 19.78
CA THR A 249 2.98 12.05 19.05
C THR A 249 4.40 11.52 18.79
N ARG A 250 5.38 12.38 18.52
CA ARG A 250 6.80 11.97 18.38
C ARG A 250 7.39 11.46 19.70
N LEU A 251 7.03 12.06 20.84
CA LEU A 251 7.44 11.58 22.15
C LEU A 251 6.77 10.25 22.50
N GLU A 252 5.51 10.03 22.10
CA GLU A 252 4.83 8.74 22.24
C GLU A 252 5.54 7.64 21.43
N LEU A 253 5.96 7.94 20.21
CA LEU A 253 6.77 7.02 19.39
C LEU A 253 8.15 6.76 20.04
N LEU A 254 8.81 7.80 20.56
CA LEU A 254 10.08 7.64 21.26
C LEU A 254 9.96 6.73 22.50
N PHE A 255 8.87 6.86 23.26
CA PHE A 255 8.57 5.95 24.36
C PHE A 255 8.42 4.51 23.87
N GLU A 256 7.72 4.30 22.75
CA GLU A 256 7.59 2.98 22.14
C GLU A 256 8.96 2.41 21.73
N PHE A 257 9.86 3.23 21.19
CA PHE A 257 11.21 2.81 20.84
C PHE A 257 12.01 2.38 22.07
N ALA A 258 11.88 3.12 23.18
CA ALA A 258 12.52 2.76 24.44
C ALA A 258 11.97 1.44 25.01
N CYS A 259 10.64 1.23 24.95
CA CYS A 259 10.03 -0.05 25.34
C CYS A 259 10.49 -1.20 24.44
N LEU A 260 10.57 -0.98 23.13
CA LEU A 260 11.02 -1.99 22.17
C LEU A 260 12.50 -2.35 22.41
N LEU A 261 13.35 -1.37 22.71
CA LEU A 261 14.74 -1.60 23.10
C LEU A 261 14.83 -2.42 24.39
N GLY A 262 14.10 -2.02 25.44
CA GLY A 262 14.07 -2.76 26.72
C GLY A 262 13.50 -4.17 26.60
N PHE A 263 12.49 -4.37 25.75
CA PHE A 263 12.00 -5.70 25.37
C PHE A 263 13.12 -6.51 24.70
N THR A 264 13.85 -5.87 23.77
CA THR A 264 14.86 -6.52 22.96
C THR A 264 16.05 -6.99 23.78
N THR A 265 16.53 -6.17 24.72
CA THR A 265 17.66 -6.54 25.59
C THR A 265 17.35 -7.69 26.54
N ASN A 266 16.06 -7.95 26.82
CA ASN A 266 15.61 -8.98 27.76
C ASN A 266 15.08 -10.24 27.06
N MET A 267 15.13 -10.33 25.73
CA MET A 267 14.51 -11.44 24.99
C MET A 267 15.31 -12.75 25.01
N THR A 268 16.63 -12.67 25.21
CA THR A 268 17.54 -13.82 25.04
C THR A 268 17.40 -14.82 26.18
N TYR A 269 17.35 -14.34 27.42
CA TYR A 269 17.25 -15.17 28.61
C TYR A 269 15.82 -15.32 29.15
N SER A 270 14.81 -15.10 28.30
CA SER A 270 13.39 -15.06 28.72
C SER A 270 12.82 -16.41 29.15
N PHE A 271 13.47 -17.52 28.82
CA PHE A 271 13.06 -18.87 29.27
C PHE A 271 14.22 -19.61 29.93
N TYR A 272 15.18 -18.87 30.49
CA TYR A 272 16.32 -19.46 31.17
C TYR A 272 15.89 -20.18 32.46
N GLU A 273 16.49 -21.34 32.74
CA GLU A 273 16.08 -22.20 33.85
C GLU A 273 16.39 -21.59 35.22
N ASP A 274 17.51 -20.87 35.33
CA ASP A 274 17.89 -20.20 36.58
C ASP A 274 17.08 -18.91 36.77
N GLU A 275 16.25 -18.89 37.81
CA GLU A 275 15.31 -17.80 38.11
C GLU A 275 16.00 -16.44 38.25
N LYS A 276 17.24 -16.42 38.76
CA LYS A 276 18.02 -15.18 38.92
C LYS A 276 18.42 -14.53 37.60
N HIS A 277 18.59 -15.35 36.57
CA HIS A 277 19.00 -14.92 35.23
C HIS A 277 17.82 -14.89 34.25
N ASN A 278 16.62 -15.31 34.68
CA ASN A 278 15.44 -15.34 33.85
C ASN A 278 14.87 -13.92 33.63
N THR A 279 14.95 -13.44 32.39
CA THR A 279 14.52 -12.10 32.01
C THR A 279 13.07 -12.03 31.53
N TYR A 280 12.28 -13.09 31.69
CA TYR A 280 10.88 -13.17 31.23
C TYR A 280 10.04 -12.01 31.75
N MET A 281 10.09 -11.76 33.06
CA MET A 281 9.29 -10.74 33.72
C MET A 281 9.63 -9.35 33.16
N MET A 282 10.91 -9.03 32.99
CA MET A 282 11.37 -7.76 32.44
C MET A 282 10.93 -7.60 30.98
N MET A 283 11.09 -8.65 30.17
CA MET A 283 10.63 -8.67 28.77
C MET A 283 9.12 -8.39 28.68
N VAL A 284 8.30 -9.10 29.45
CA VAL A 284 6.85 -8.91 29.46
C VAL A 284 6.46 -7.54 30.01
N ALA A 285 7.18 -7.00 31.00
CA ALA A 285 6.92 -5.67 31.55
C ALA A 285 7.12 -4.57 30.49
N PHE A 286 8.21 -4.62 29.71
CA PHE A 286 8.43 -3.68 28.61
C PHE A 286 7.40 -3.84 27.48
N TYR A 287 7.02 -5.08 27.16
CA TYR A 287 5.93 -5.33 26.22
C TYR A 287 4.63 -4.69 26.72
N LEU A 288 4.22 -4.97 27.96
CA LEU A 288 3.02 -4.40 28.58
C LEU A 288 3.06 -2.87 28.65
N ALA A 289 4.21 -2.25 28.91
CA ALA A 289 4.35 -0.80 28.89
C ALA A 289 3.99 -0.21 27.52
N ALA A 290 4.49 -0.82 26.43
CA ALA A 290 4.12 -0.45 25.06
C ALA A 290 2.61 -0.65 24.80
N ARG A 291 2.03 -1.79 25.25
CA ARG A 291 0.59 -2.07 25.13
C ARG A 291 -0.27 -1.04 25.86
N LEU A 292 0.06 -0.74 27.12
CA LEU A 292 -0.72 0.17 27.97
C LEU A 292 -0.61 1.61 27.49
N ARG A 293 0.53 2.01 26.90
CA ARG A 293 0.63 3.29 26.20
C ARG A 293 -0.32 3.35 25.00
N ALA A 294 -0.47 2.27 24.22
CA ALA A 294 -1.47 2.23 23.14
C ALA A 294 -2.90 2.40 23.66
N VAL A 295 -3.24 1.78 24.79
CA VAL A 295 -4.54 1.98 25.47
C VAL A 295 -4.73 3.44 25.87
N ALA A 296 -3.71 4.08 26.46
CA ALA A 296 -3.78 5.50 26.82
C ALA A 296 -4.03 6.39 25.59
N HIS A 297 -3.32 6.12 24.47
CA HIS A 297 -3.50 6.82 23.21
C HIS A 297 -4.93 6.65 22.66
N PHE A 298 -5.47 5.42 22.64
CA PHE A 298 -6.83 5.17 22.15
C PHE A 298 -7.89 5.80 23.06
N ILE A 299 -7.74 5.76 24.38
CA ILE A 299 -8.67 6.42 25.32
C ILE A 299 -8.63 7.94 25.15
N ALA A 300 -7.43 8.54 25.07
CA ALA A 300 -7.27 9.97 24.84
C ALA A 300 -7.92 10.39 23.51
N THR A 301 -7.70 9.60 22.46
CA THR A 301 -8.32 9.84 21.14
C THR A 301 -9.83 9.63 21.17
N ALA A 302 -10.34 8.65 21.91
CA ALA A 302 -11.77 8.42 22.10
C ALA A 302 -12.47 9.61 22.78
N TYR A 303 -11.77 10.29 23.70
CA TYR A 303 -12.25 11.51 24.35
C TYR A 303 -12.16 12.72 23.42
N LEU A 304 -11.03 12.89 22.72
CA LEU A 304 -10.78 14.01 21.83
C LEU A 304 -11.57 13.93 20.52
N LEU A 305 -11.95 12.74 20.05
CA LEU A 305 -12.70 12.53 18.81
C LEU A 305 -13.94 11.66 19.07
N PRO A 306 -15.06 12.26 19.54
CA PRO A 306 -16.30 11.55 19.79
C PRO A 306 -16.84 10.77 18.58
N MET A 307 -16.51 11.22 17.36
CA MET A 307 -16.91 10.61 16.09
C MET A 307 -16.48 9.13 15.98
N VAL A 308 -15.25 8.79 16.38
CA VAL A 308 -14.66 7.43 16.25
C VAL A 308 -14.55 6.71 17.59
N ARG A 309 -15.23 7.22 18.61
CA ARG A 309 -15.13 6.76 20.01
C ARG A 309 -15.39 5.27 20.15
N GLY A 310 -16.35 4.72 19.41
CA GLY A 310 -16.70 3.31 19.49
C GLY A 310 -15.55 2.39 19.09
N VAL A 311 -14.90 2.68 17.95
CA VAL A 311 -13.73 1.93 17.49
C VAL A 311 -12.58 2.05 18.48
N MET A 312 -12.28 3.25 18.97
CA MET A 312 -11.18 3.46 19.91
C MET A 312 -11.38 2.70 21.23
N ILE A 313 -12.61 2.63 21.75
CA ILE A 313 -12.91 1.84 22.95
C ILE A 313 -12.75 0.34 22.68
N CYS A 314 -13.22 -0.15 21.53
CA CYS A 314 -13.01 -1.54 21.14
C CYS A 314 -11.53 -1.88 21.02
N GLU A 315 -10.70 -0.99 20.46
CA GLU A 315 -9.26 -1.18 20.39
C GLU A 315 -8.60 -1.20 21.77
N SER A 316 -9.00 -0.29 22.68
CA SER A 316 -8.54 -0.32 24.06
C SER A 316 -8.88 -1.65 24.76
N ILE A 317 -10.10 -2.16 24.60
CA ILE A 317 -10.51 -3.46 25.17
C ILE A 317 -9.70 -4.60 24.55
N ASN A 318 -9.50 -4.54 23.23
CA ASN A 318 -8.73 -5.53 22.48
C ASN A 318 -7.27 -5.63 22.93
N VAL A 319 -6.70 -4.53 23.44
CA VAL A 319 -5.35 -4.53 24.05
C VAL A 319 -5.38 -4.93 25.53
N LEU A 320 -6.40 -4.53 26.29
CA LEU A 320 -6.50 -4.81 27.73
C LEU A 320 -6.70 -6.30 28.05
N ILE A 321 -7.51 -7.02 27.26
CA ILE A 321 -7.76 -8.46 27.44
C ILE A 321 -6.45 -9.27 27.41
N PRO A 322 -5.66 -9.25 26.31
CA PRO A 322 -4.40 -9.98 26.28
C PRO A 322 -3.39 -9.43 27.30
N SER A 323 -3.39 -8.12 27.60
CA SER A 323 -2.52 -7.55 28.62
C SER A 323 -2.76 -8.16 30.01
N ALA A 324 -4.01 -8.41 30.40
CA ALA A 324 -4.33 -9.08 31.66
C ALA A 324 -3.82 -10.53 31.68
N ILE A 325 -3.87 -11.24 30.55
CA ILE A 325 -3.38 -12.62 30.42
C ILE A 325 -1.85 -12.65 30.47
N TRP A 326 -1.18 -11.67 29.85
CA TRP A 326 0.27 -11.49 29.96
C TRP A 326 0.71 -11.24 31.39
N ILE A 327 -0.01 -10.42 32.16
CA ILE A 327 0.25 -10.22 33.60
C ILE A 327 0.09 -11.56 34.35
N ALA A 328 -1.00 -12.30 34.09
CA ALA A 328 -1.20 -13.61 34.69
C ALA A 328 -0.06 -14.60 34.36
N SER A 329 0.51 -14.52 33.16
CA SER A 329 1.63 -15.39 32.73
C SER A 329 2.91 -15.21 33.56
N ILE A 330 3.13 -14.03 34.16
CA ILE A 330 4.30 -13.77 35.01
C ILE A 330 4.21 -14.59 36.30
N HIS A 331 3.01 -14.80 36.83
CA HIS A 331 2.77 -15.48 38.10
C HIS A 331 2.67 -17.01 37.99
N VAL A 332 2.83 -17.56 36.78
CA VAL A 332 2.72 -18.99 36.51
C VAL A 332 4.08 -19.54 36.09
N GLU A 333 4.45 -20.71 36.61
CA GLU A 333 5.71 -21.39 36.28
C GLU A 333 5.62 -22.16 34.95
N MET A 334 6.78 -22.51 34.38
CA MET A 334 6.82 -23.41 33.22
C MET A 334 6.47 -24.85 33.67
N PRO A 335 5.72 -25.65 32.87
CA PRO A 335 5.30 -25.41 31.49
C PRO A 335 3.90 -24.78 31.34
N SER A 336 3.10 -24.68 32.40
CA SER A 336 1.72 -24.17 32.33
C SER A 336 1.63 -22.71 31.88
N ARG A 337 2.69 -21.92 32.09
CA ARG A 337 2.88 -20.58 31.52
C ARG A 337 2.67 -20.53 30.01
N LEU A 338 3.11 -21.56 29.27
CA LEU A 338 2.98 -21.59 27.80
C LEU A 338 1.52 -21.52 27.34
N ALA A 339 0.59 -22.13 28.09
CA ALA A 339 -0.83 -22.06 27.76
C ALA A 339 -1.34 -20.61 27.80
N LEU A 340 -0.98 -19.86 28.84
CA LEU A 340 -1.35 -18.44 28.96
C LEU A 340 -0.71 -17.59 27.87
N ILE A 341 0.56 -17.84 27.54
CA ILE A 341 1.27 -17.14 26.45
C ILE A 341 0.53 -17.33 25.12
N TRP A 342 0.22 -18.57 24.74
CA TRP A 342 -0.45 -18.84 23.46
C TRP A 342 -1.87 -18.30 23.41
N ILE A 343 -2.61 -18.31 24.52
CA ILE A 343 -3.92 -17.67 24.62
C ILE A 343 -3.77 -16.15 24.42
N ALA A 344 -2.81 -15.51 25.10
CA ALA A 344 -2.56 -14.07 24.97
C ALA A 344 -2.20 -13.68 23.53
N ILE A 345 -1.27 -14.43 22.91
CA ILE A 345 -0.87 -14.25 21.50
C ILE A 345 -2.08 -14.40 20.57
N SER A 346 -2.94 -15.39 20.80
CA SER A 346 -4.12 -15.62 19.95
C SER A 346 -5.07 -14.42 19.98
N PHE A 347 -5.32 -13.84 21.15
CA PHE A 347 -6.10 -12.61 21.28
C PHE A 347 -5.40 -11.42 20.63
N ASP A 348 -4.10 -11.22 20.89
CA ASP A 348 -3.31 -10.14 20.29
C ASP A 348 -3.34 -10.18 18.75
N MET A 349 -3.32 -11.39 18.17
CA MET A 349 -3.29 -11.57 16.72
C MET A 349 -4.66 -11.48 16.07
N TRP A 350 -5.69 -12.12 16.64
CA TRP A 350 -7.02 -12.19 16.01
C TRP A 350 -8.00 -11.12 16.47
N GLY A 351 -7.62 -10.33 17.47
CA GLY A 351 -8.43 -9.23 18.00
C GLY A 351 -8.98 -8.26 16.94
N GLN A 352 -8.14 -7.87 15.99
CA GLN A 352 -8.53 -7.02 14.85
C GLN A 352 -9.61 -7.67 13.97
N SER A 353 -9.50 -8.97 13.72
CA SER A 353 -10.48 -9.72 12.94
C SER A 353 -11.82 -9.82 13.66
N LEU A 354 -11.83 -9.88 15.00
CA LEU A 354 -13.05 -9.85 15.81
C LEU A 354 -13.78 -8.50 15.69
N ILE A 355 -13.06 -7.38 15.75
CA ILE A 355 -13.64 -6.03 15.60
C ILE A 355 -14.25 -5.86 14.20
N VAL A 356 -13.54 -6.26 13.15
CA VAL A 356 -14.05 -6.23 11.78
C VAL A 356 -15.28 -7.14 11.63
N GLY A 357 -15.27 -8.31 12.28
CA GLY A 357 -16.41 -9.22 12.33
C GLY A 357 -17.65 -8.58 12.98
N LEU A 358 -17.48 -7.90 14.13
CA LEU A 358 -18.53 -7.17 14.82
C LEU A 358 -19.10 -6.02 13.98
N PHE A 359 -18.23 -5.25 13.33
CA PHE A 359 -18.62 -4.19 12.41
C PHE A 359 -19.49 -4.72 11.27
N ARG A 360 -19.07 -5.82 10.63
CA ARG A 360 -19.84 -6.46 9.56
C ARG A 360 -21.16 -7.03 10.04
N TYR A 361 -21.18 -7.65 11.22
CA TYR A 361 -22.40 -8.17 11.82
C TYR A 361 -23.40 -7.05 12.10
N GLY A 362 -22.92 -5.92 12.66
CA GLY A 362 -23.73 -4.73 12.89
C GLY A 362 -24.42 -4.26 11.61
N ARG A 363 -23.65 -4.09 10.53
CA ARG A 363 -24.16 -3.63 9.24
C ARG A 363 -25.11 -4.63 8.57
N ALA A 364 -24.85 -5.93 8.66
CA ALA A 364 -25.69 -6.96 8.04
C ALA A 364 -27.03 -7.18 8.77
N ASN A 365 -27.08 -6.91 10.08
CA ASN A 365 -28.25 -7.15 10.92
C ASN A 365 -28.85 -5.86 11.50
N ALA A 366 -28.51 -4.71 10.93
CA ALA A 366 -29.00 -3.39 11.34
C ALA A 366 -30.53 -3.36 11.40
N ASP A 367 -31.23 -3.85 10.37
CA ASP A 367 -32.70 -3.79 10.34
C ASP A 367 -33.38 -4.93 11.12
N LYS A 368 -32.63 -6.00 11.42
CA LYS A 368 -33.17 -7.26 11.95
C LYS A 368 -33.14 -7.34 13.48
N THR A 369 -32.17 -6.70 14.13
CA THR A 369 -31.94 -6.88 15.58
C THR A 369 -31.65 -5.55 16.27
N ARG A 370 -32.11 -5.41 17.53
CA ARG A 370 -31.79 -4.22 18.35
C ARG A 370 -30.28 -4.08 18.57
N PHE A 371 -29.58 -5.20 18.74
CA PHE A 371 -28.13 -5.23 18.88
C PHE A 371 -27.42 -4.79 17.59
N GLY A 372 -27.91 -5.19 16.41
CA GLY A 372 -27.39 -4.71 15.12
C GLY A 372 -27.55 -3.20 14.93
N LYS A 373 -28.70 -2.63 15.33
CA LYS A 373 -28.90 -1.16 15.34
C LYS A 373 -27.91 -0.45 16.24
N PHE A 374 -27.74 -0.96 17.47
CA PHE A 374 -26.76 -0.42 18.41
C PHE A 374 -25.34 -0.45 17.83
N LEU A 375 -24.89 -1.58 17.30
CA LEU A 375 -23.56 -1.72 16.70
C LEU A 375 -23.37 -0.82 15.48
N THR A 376 -24.39 -0.64 14.64
CA THR A 376 -24.30 0.23 13.47
C THR A 376 -24.14 1.70 13.86
N GLY A 377 -24.86 2.17 14.89
CA GLY A 377 -24.64 3.51 15.44
C GLY A 377 -23.28 3.64 16.14
N PHE A 378 -22.87 2.61 16.87
CA PHE A 378 -21.58 2.59 17.58
C PHE A 378 -20.37 2.62 16.62
N PHE A 379 -20.51 2.04 15.43
CA PHE A 379 -19.50 2.02 14.36
C PHE A 379 -19.90 2.85 13.13
N GLU A 380 -20.68 3.91 13.32
CA GLU A 380 -21.12 4.78 12.20
C GLU A 380 -19.94 5.38 11.43
N PHE A 381 -18.87 5.70 12.16
CA PHE A 381 -17.59 6.15 11.62
C PHE A 381 -16.50 5.16 11.97
N TYR A 382 -15.90 4.56 10.94
CA TYR A 382 -14.82 3.59 11.11
C TYR A 382 -13.54 4.13 10.45
N PRO A 383 -12.44 4.36 11.20
CA PRO A 383 -11.15 4.76 10.62
C PRO A 383 -10.70 3.76 9.55
N ALA A 384 -10.46 4.25 8.35
CA ALA A 384 -10.05 3.43 7.23
C ALA A 384 -8.52 3.39 7.18
N VAL A 385 -7.93 2.23 6.87
CA VAL A 385 -6.47 2.13 6.67
C VAL A 385 -6.11 2.48 5.24
N ASN A 386 -5.13 3.36 5.04
CA ASN A 386 -4.70 3.74 3.70
C ASN A 386 -3.99 2.52 3.10
N ILE A 387 -4.58 1.96 2.04
CA ILE A 387 -4.13 0.70 1.45
C ILE A 387 -2.75 0.90 0.81
N GLU A 388 -2.55 2.04 0.13
CA GLU A 388 -1.28 2.36 -0.52
C GLU A 388 -0.15 2.46 0.53
N HIS A 389 -0.33 3.30 1.56
CA HIS A 389 0.64 3.46 2.64
C HIS A 389 0.91 2.15 3.41
N ARG A 390 -0.13 1.35 3.71
CA ARG A 390 0.05 0.05 4.40
C ARG A 390 0.88 -0.93 3.58
N VAL A 391 0.62 -1.01 2.28
CA VAL A 391 1.37 -1.88 1.36
C VAL A 391 2.80 -1.38 1.24
N GLU A 392 3.02 -0.08 1.03
CA GLU A 392 4.36 0.50 0.95
C GLU A 392 5.18 0.24 2.22
N ARG A 393 4.59 0.39 3.41
CA ARG A 393 5.29 0.12 4.67
C ARG A 393 5.62 -1.36 4.87
N THR A 394 4.70 -2.25 4.52
CA THR A 394 4.97 -3.69 4.58
C THR A 394 6.08 -4.08 3.59
N ASN A 395 6.06 -3.51 2.39
CA ASN A 395 7.09 -3.69 1.38
C ASN A 395 8.45 -3.14 1.83
N ALA A 396 8.49 -1.96 2.47
CA ALA A 396 9.72 -1.40 3.04
C ALA A 396 10.30 -2.30 4.14
N PHE A 397 9.45 -2.80 5.04
CA PHE A 397 9.85 -3.73 6.09
C PHE A 397 10.39 -5.05 5.52
N VAL A 398 9.73 -5.64 4.52
CA VAL A 398 10.20 -6.86 3.85
C VAL A 398 11.53 -6.62 3.11
N SER A 399 11.70 -5.46 2.47
CA SER A 399 12.98 -5.07 1.85
C SER A 399 14.11 -5.04 2.87
N LEU A 400 13.84 -4.52 4.07
CA LEU A 400 14.79 -4.47 5.17
C LEU A 400 15.14 -5.88 5.68
N VAL A 401 14.16 -6.78 5.79
CA VAL A 401 14.41 -8.19 6.15
C VAL A 401 15.32 -8.87 5.12
N PHE A 402 15.07 -8.66 3.82
CA PHE A 402 15.96 -9.15 2.76
C PHE A 402 17.35 -8.49 2.80
N GLY A 403 17.43 -7.20 3.13
CA GLY A 403 18.71 -6.50 3.29
C GLY A 403 19.54 -7.04 4.45
N TYR A 404 18.90 -7.39 5.57
CA TYR A 404 19.59 -7.96 6.73
C TYR A 404 20.21 -9.34 6.44
N SER A 405 19.60 -10.17 5.58
CA SER A 405 20.19 -11.47 5.24
C SER A 405 21.53 -11.36 4.52
N VAL A 406 21.80 -10.24 3.84
CA VAL A 406 23.11 -9.91 3.28
C VAL A 406 24.15 -9.73 4.37
N VAL A 407 23.78 -9.11 5.50
CA VAL A 407 24.69 -8.93 6.65
C VAL A 407 25.09 -10.29 7.23
N GLY A 408 24.16 -11.25 7.29
CA GLY A 408 24.43 -12.60 7.83
C GLY A 408 25.46 -13.40 7.04
N VAL A 409 25.62 -13.16 5.72
CA VAL A 409 26.62 -13.85 4.89
C VAL A 409 27.99 -13.17 4.89
N MET A 410 28.11 -11.99 5.49
CA MET A 410 29.38 -11.26 5.56
C MET A 410 30.32 -11.88 6.59
N PHE A 411 31.58 -12.06 6.19
CA PHE A 411 32.68 -12.46 7.08
C PHE A 411 33.91 -11.59 6.81
N GLN A 412 34.81 -11.50 7.79
CA GLN A 412 36.06 -10.75 7.66
C GLN A 412 37.25 -11.68 7.46
N SER A 413 38.12 -11.34 6.51
CA SER A 413 39.35 -12.09 6.23
C SER A 413 40.56 -11.43 6.89
N TYR A 414 41.47 -12.26 7.41
CA TYR A 414 42.72 -11.85 8.08
C TYR A 414 43.95 -11.82 7.15
N GLY A 415 43.75 -11.92 5.83
CA GLY A 415 44.84 -11.89 4.83
C GLY A 415 45.05 -13.24 4.13
N GLY A 416 45.86 -13.25 3.06
CA GLY A 416 46.08 -14.44 2.23
C GLY A 416 44.95 -14.76 1.24
N TYR A 417 44.29 -13.73 0.70
CA TYR A 417 43.02 -13.85 -0.03
C TYR A 417 43.16 -14.66 -1.34
N THR A 418 42.73 -15.91 -1.28
CA THR A 418 42.39 -16.76 -2.42
C THR A 418 40.88 -16.94 -2.50
N VAL A 419 40.31 -17.13 -3.69
CA VAL A 419 38.90 -17.53 -3.85
C VAL A 419 38.68 -18.84 -3.09
N ASN A 420 38.10 -18.75 -1.89
CA ASN A 420 37.92 -19.86 -0.96
C ASN A 420 36.46 -20.30 -0.88
N ALA A 421 36.21 -21.45 -0.27
CA ALA A 421 34.86 -21.98 -0.17
C ALA A 421 33.93 -21.11 0.72
N PHE A 422 34.49 -20.36 1.68
CA PHE A 422 33.73 -19.38 2.48
C PHE A 422 33.08 -18.31 1.59
N LEU A 423 33.87 -17.71 0.70
CA LEU A 423 33.38 -16.73 -0.28
C LEU A 423 32.35 -17.36 -1.23
N GLY A 424 32.60 -18.58 -1.71
CA GLY A 424 31.65 -19.29 -2.56
C GLY A 424 30.29 -19.48 -1.89
N LYS A 425 30.26 -19.95 -0.63
CA LYS A 425 29.03 -20.10 0.15
C LYS A 425 28.33 -18.76 0.37
N ALA A 426 29.08 -17.70 0.69
CA ALA A 426 28.53 -16.36 0.88
C ALA A 426 27.89 -15.79 -0.41
N VAL A 427 28.55 -15.95 -1.56
CA VAL A 427 28.02 -15.52 -2.86
C VAL A 427 26.75 -16.28 -3.22
N LEU A 428 26.72 -17.60 -3.03
CA LEU A 428 25.51 -18.40 -3.28
C LEU A 428 24.35 -17.95 -2.37
N GLY A 429 24.65 -17.65 -1.10
CA GLY A 429 23.69 -17.09 -0.15
C GLY A 429 23.15 -15.71 -0.58
N LEU A 430 24.01 -14.83 -1.07
CA LEU A 430 23.64 -13.52 -1.60
C LEU A 430 22.73 -13.64 -2.84
N VAL A 431 23.08 -14.52 -3.78
CA VAL A 431 22.24 -14.78 -4.96
C VAL A 431 20.88 -15.34 -4.52
N GLN A 432 20.84 -16.20 -3.51
CA GLN A 432 19.59 -16.71 -2.96
C GLN A 432 18.73 -15.58 -2.38
N ALA A 433 19.31 -14.69 -1.58
CA ALA A 433 18.59 -13.52 -1.04
C ALA A 433 18.03 -12.63 -2.16
N PHE A 434 18.83 -12.39 -3.21
CA PHE A 434 18.40 -11.64 -4.39
C PHE A 434 17.22 -12.31 -5.12
N ILE A 435 17.23 -13.63 -5.28
CA ILE A 435 16.12 -14.37 -5.91
C ILE A 435 14.82 -14.21 -5.10
N PHE A 436 14.88 -14.29 -3.77
CA PHE A 436 13.70 -14.07 -2.94
C PHE A 436 13.15 -12.64 -3.06
N ASN A 437 14.04 -11.65 -3.09
CA ASN A 437 13.68 -10.26 -3.33
C ASN A 437 12.97 -10.11 -4.69
N TRP A 438 13.54 -10.70 -5.75
CA TRP A 438 13.01 -10.68 -7.11
C TRP A 438 11.62 -11.35 -7.19
N ILE A 439 11.45 -12.51 -6.55
CA ILE A 439 10.14 -13.19 -6.51
C ILE A 439 9.09 -12.33 -5.79
N TYR A 440 9.45 -11.68 -4.68
CA TYR A 440 8.50 -10.89 -3.90
C TYR A 440 8.08 -9.60 -4.63
N PHE A 441 9.04 -8.78 -5.08
CA PHE A 441 8.74 -7.45 -5.62
C PHE A 441 8.35 -7.46 -7.08
N ASP A 442 9.14 -8.07 -7.96
CA ASP A 442 8.88 -7.96 -9.41
C ASP A 442 7.99 -9.08 -9.93
N ILE A 443 7.97 -10.25 -9.28
CA ILE A 443 7.04 -11.31 -9.65
C ILE A 443 5.73 -11.09 -8.91
N ASP A 444 5.65 -11.31 -7.61
CA ASP A 444 4.37 -11.26 -6.90
C ASP A 444 3.79 -9.84 -6.77
N GLY A 445 4.63 -8.79 -6.80
CA GLY A 445 4.22 -7.39 -6.71
C GLY A 445 3.82 -6.72 -8.03
N HIS A 446 4.12 -7.34 -9.18
CA HIS A 446 3.92 -6.71 -10.49
C HIS A 446 2.58 -7.06 -11.17
N ASN A 447 1.97 -6.07 -11.82
CA ASN A 447 0.74 -6.19 -12.61
C ASN A 447 -0.48 -6.68 -11.80
N ILE A 448 -0.59 -6.23 -10.55
CA ILE A 448 -1.73 -6.48 -9.68
C ILE A 448 -2.92 -5.66 -10.17
N ASP A 449 -4.03 -6.33 -10.46
CA ASP A 449 -5.28 -5.67 -10.83
C ASP A 449 -6.07 -5.24 -9.59
N VAL A 450 -6.29 -6.21 -8.69
CA VAL A 450 -6.97 -5.99 -7.40
C VAL A 450 -6.07 -6.49 -6.29
N HIS A 451 -5.62 -5.56 -5.46
CA HIS A 451 -4.82 -5.88 -4.28
C HIS A 451 -5.64 -6.72 -3.28
N ALA A 452 -4.99 -7.63 -2.54
CA ALA A 452 -5.63 -8.56 -1.60
C ALA A 452 -6.53 -7.85 -0.57
N ILE A 453 -6.10 -6.67 -0.11
CA ILE A 453 -6.84 -5.83 0.82
C ILE A 453 -8.17 -5.32 0.22
N ARG A 454 -8.22 -5.06 -1.10
CA ARG A 454 -9.42 -4.61 -1.81
C ARG A 454 -10.28 -5.77 -2.30
N HIS A 455 -9.68 -6.93 -2.55
CA HIS A 455 -10.35 -8.09 -3.14
C HIS A 455 -11.43 -8.68 -2.22
N SER A 456 -11.07 -9.04 -0.99
CA SER A 456 -12.04 -9.50 0.01
C SER A 456 -11.49 -9.38 1.43
N VAL A 457 -12.37 -9.36 2.44
CA VAL A 457 -11.96 -9.32 3.86
C VAL A 457 -11.10 -10.53 4.21
N LEU A 458 -11.45 -11.72 3.70
CA LEU A 458 -10.66 -12.93 3.95
C LEU A 458 -9.28 -12.84 3.31
N ALA A 459 -9.19 -12.39 2.06
CA ALA A 459 -7.91 -12.17 1.39
C ALA A 459 -7.07 -11.09 2.11
N ALA A 460 -7.68 -10.02 2.61
CA ALA A 460 -7.01 -9.00 3.41
C ALA A 460 -6.44 -9.56 4.71
N SER A 461 -7.21 -10.38 5.43
CA SER A 461 -6.77 -11.04 6.66
C SER A 461 -5.65 -12.03 6.39
N ILE A 462 -5.80 -12.92 5.40
CA ILE A 462 -4.75 -13.89 5.03
C ILE A 462 -3.48 -13.15 4.60
N TRP A 463 -3.58 -12.14 3.74
CA TRP A 463 -2.45 -11.32 3.33
C TRP A 463 -1.75 -10.70 4.55
N GLY A 464 -2.50 -10.11 5.49
CA GLY A 464 -1.93 -9.51 6.70
C GLY A 464 -1.21 -10.53 7.60
N TYR A 465 -1.80 -11.72 7.82
CA TYR A 465 -1.23 -12.74 8.68
C TYR A 465 -0.13 -13.58 8.02
N ALA A 466 -0.14 -13.72 6.69
CA ALA A 466 0.84 -14.53 5.95
C ALA A 466 2.25 -13.91 5.94
N HIS A 467 2.37 -12.59 6.12
CA HIS A 467 3.68 -11.93 6.19
C HIS A 467 4.48 -12.33 7.43
N LEU A 468 3.83 -12.56 8.56
CA LEU A 468 4.50 -12.96 9.81
C LEU A 468 5.27 -14.29 9.67
N PRO A 469 4.65 -15.42 9.32
CA PRO A 469 5.38 -16.68 9.15
C PRO A 469 6.35 -16.64 7.94
N PHE A 470 6.06 -15.86 6.90
CA PHE A 470 7.01 -15.60 5.83
C PHE A 470 8.32 -14.99 6.38
N VAL A 471 8.21 -13.88 7.10
CA VAL A 471 9.36 -13.16 7.66
C VAL A 471 10.08 -14.03 8.70
N MET A 472 9.36 -14.69 9.60
CA MET A 472 9.95 -15.59 10.60
C MET A 472 10.74 -16.73 9.96
N GLY A 473 10.14 -17.40 8.96
CA GLY A 473 10.82 -18.47 8.22
C GLY A 473 12.06 -17.98 7.51
N TYR A 474 12.00 -16.81 6.89
CA TYR A 474 13.14 -16.23 6.18
C TYR A 474 14.28 -15.82 7.14
N ILE A 475 13.96 -15.25 8.29
CA ILE A 475 14.96 -14.92 9.33
C ILE A 475 15.63 -16.19 9.84
N LEU A 476 14.86 -17.24 10.12
CA LEU A 476 15.39 -18.53 10.57
C LEU A 476 16.35 -19.14 9.53
N ALA A 477 15.97 -19.03 8.24
CA ALA A 477 16.83 -19.45 7.16
C ALA A 477 18.12 -18.61 7.08
N SER A 478 18.01 -17.28 7.18
CA SER A 478 19.15 -16.38 7.15
C SER A 478 20.13 -16.63 8.31
N ALA A 479 19.62 -16.90 9.52
CA ALA A 479 20.43 -17.25 10.67
C ALA A 479 21.18 -18.56 10.44
N GLY A 480 20.49 -19.59 9.95
CA GLY A 480 21.12 -20.87 9.59
C GLY A 480 22.17 -20.72 8.49
N LEU A 481 21.89 -19.91 7.47
CA LEU A 481 22.83 -19.62 6.39
C LEU A 481 24.13 -18.97 6.89
N SER A 482 24.02 -18.04 7.85
CA SER A 482 25.19 -17.36 8.45
C SER A 482 26.18 -18.37 9.06
N LYS A 483 25.65 -19.41 9.70
CA LYS A 483 26.47 -20.51 10.26
C LYS A 483 26.97 -21.49 9.20
N LEU A 484 26.15 -21.79 8.19
CA LEU A 484 26.55 -22.65 7.06
C LEU A 484 27.72 -22.06 6.26
N VAL A 485 27.75 -20.73 6.09
CA VAL A 485 28.87 -20.04 5.43
C VAL A 485 30.17 -20.31 6.16
N LEU A 486 30.18 -20.23 7.50
CA LEU A 486 31.37 -20.42 8.34
C LEU A 486 31.75 -21.90 8.60
N THR A 487 30.99 -22.85 8.07
CA THR A 487 31.30 -24.29 8.26
C THR A 487 32.51 -24.70 7.41
N THR A 488 33.41 -25.53 7.95
CA THR A 488 34.66 -25.92 7.28
C THR A 488 34.63 -27.29 6.59
N ASP A 489 33.47 -27.90 6.44
CA ASP A 489 33.21 -29.25 5.92
C ASP A 489 33.49 -29.47 4.42
N THR A 490 34.05 -28.49 3.71
CA THR A 490 34.27 -28.53 2.26
C THR A 490 35.74 -28.31 1.93
N PRO A 491 36.29 -28.90 0.86
CA PRO A 491 37.66 -28.57 0.44
C PRO A 491 37.85 -27.05 0.23
N ASN A 492 39.06 -26.54 0.44
CA ASN A 492 39.39 -25.11 0.30
C ASN A 492 38.73 -24.20 1.37
N THR A 493 38.55 -24.72 2.58
CA THR A 493 38.22 -23.97 3.81
C THR A 493 39.44 -23.92 4.71
N ASN A 494 40.14 -22.79 4.73
CA ASN A 494 41.26 -22.56 5.65
C ASN A 494 40.79 -21.61 6.75
N PRO A 495 40.51 -22.10 7.98
CA PRO A 495 40.00 -21.26 9.06
C PRO A 495 40.93 -20.10 9.43
N GLU A 496 42.25 -20.28 9.27
CA GLU A 496 43.28 -19.26 9.54
C GLU A 496 43.13 -18.00 8.66
N GLN A 497 42.37 -18.07 7.57
CA GLN A 497 42.08 -16.92 6.71
C GLN A 497 40.96 -16.02 7.27
N LEU A 498 40.22 -16.47 8.29
CA LEU A 498 39.17 -15.72 8.97
C LEU A 498 39.78 -14.84 10.07
N SER A 499 39.16 -13.69 10.36
CA SER A 499 39.53 -12.94 11.57
C SER A 499 39.16 -13.70 12.84
N GLU A 500 39.85 -13.40 13.94
CA GLU A 500 39.74 -14.09 15.23
C GLU A 500 38.28 -14.34 15.67
N HIS A 501 37.44 -13.32 15.57
CA HIS A 501 36.01 -13.39 15.91
C HIS A 501 35.22 -14.42 15.08
N TYR A 502 35.55 -14.60 13.79
CA TYR A 502 34.88 -15.58 12.92
C TYR A 502 35.53 -16.96 12.99
N PHE A 503 36.83 -17.02 13.31
CA PHE A 503 37.55 -18.27 13.53
C PHE A 503 36.95 -19.07 14.69
N GLU A 504 36.66 -18.42 15.83
CA GLU A 504 36.01 -19.07 16.98
C GLU A 504 34.61 -19.61 16.67
N ARG A 505 33.94 -19.00 15.69
CA ARG A 505 32.58 -19.39 15.25
C ARG A 505 32.61 -20.45 14.13
N ALA A 506 33.76 -20.77 13.56
CA ALA A 506 33.87 -21.77 12.50
C ALA A 506 33.75 -23.18 13.09
N GLU A 507 32.85 -23.98 12.54
CA GLU A 507 32.61 -25.35 12.99
C GLU A 507 32.97 -26.38 11.91
N PRO A 508 33.52 -27.55 12.29
CA PRO A 508 33.93 -28.59 11.35
C PRO A 508 32.77 -29.28 10.65
N GLU A 509 31.62 -29.40 11.32
CA GLU A 509 30.44 -30.09 10.83
C GLU A 509 29.19 -29.24 11.02
N ILE A 510 28.16 -29.53 10.23
CA ILE A 510 26.87 -28.83 10.34
C ILE A 510 26.04 -29.46 11.46
N ALA A 511 25.71 -28.68 12.48
CA ALA A 511 24.74 -29.11 13.49
C ALA A 511 23.37 -29.45 12.86
N ASN A 512 22.76 -30.56 13.28
CA ASN A 512 21.48 -31.02 12.71
C ASN A 512 20.38 -29.95 12.77
N GLY A 513 20.29 -29.21 13.88
CA GLY A 513 19.28 -28.15 14.04
C GLY A 513 19.43 -27.02 13.01
N ILE A 514 20.67 -26.65 12.64
CA ILE A 514 20.94 -25.63 11.61
C ILE A 514 20.40 -26.06 10.25
N ARG A 515 20.52 -27.35 9.89
CA ARG A 515 19.96 -27.88 8.64
C ARG A 515 18.44 -27.72 8.59
N PHE A 516 17.76 -28.04 9.70
CA PHE A 516 16.31 -27.87 9.80
C PHE A 516 15.91 -26.39 9.73
N PHE A 517 16.59 -25.52 10.49
CA PHE A 517 16.32 -24.09 10.49
C PHE A 517 16.49 -23.47 9.11
N TYR A 518 17.57 -23.83 8.41
CA TYR A 518 17.82 -23.36 7.05
C TYR A 518 16.75 -23.81 6.06
N CYS A 519 16.53 -25.12 5.91
CA CYS A 519 15.61 -25.59 4.86
C CYS A 519 14.13 -25.38 5.18
N HIS A 520 13.71 -25.60 6.44
CA HIS A 520 12.32 -25.33 6.83
C HIS A 520 12.03 -23.83 6.78
N GLY A 521 12.97 -22.98 7.19
CA GLY A 521 12.84 -21.53 7.08
C GLY A 521 12.59 -21.09 5.64
N LEU A 522 13.40 -21.59 4.69
CA LEU A 522 13.22 -21.31 3.26
C LEU A 522 11.91 -21.86 2.70
N ALA A 523 11.54 -23.08 3.09
CA ALA A 523 10.29 -23.71 2.64
C ALA A 523 9.07 -22.91 3.10
N ILE A 524 9.04 -22.50 4.38
CA ILE A 524 7.98 -21.67 4.98
C ILE A 524 7.95 -20.30 4.31
N ALA A 525 9.10 -19.64 4.14
CA ALA A 525 9.17 -18.34 3.49
C ALA A 525 8.57 -18.39 2.07
N LEU A 526 9.01 -19.37 1.26
CA LEU A 526 8.53 -19.54 -0.11
C LEU A 526 7.04 -19.92 -0.17
N LEU A 527 6.57 -20.74 0.77
CA LEU A 527 5.16 -21.13 0.87
C LEU A 527 4.27 -19.92 1.14
N PHE A 528 4.61 -19.11 2.14
CA PHE A 528 3.81 -17.96 2.52
C PHE A 528 3.90 -16.81 1.51
N MET A 529 5.03 -16.65 0.79
CA MET A 529 5.07 -15.80 -0.40
C MET A 529 4.07 -16.28 -1.46
N GLY A 530 3.97 -17.59 -1.68
CA GLY A 530 2.94 -18.17 -2.55
C GLY A 530 1.52 -17.90 -2.08
N VAL A 531 1.25 -17.95 -0.76
CA VAL A 531 -0.06 -17.60 -0.17
C VAL A 531 -0.38 -16.11 -0.34
N ILE A 532 0.61 -15.23 -0.15
CA ILE A 532 0.47 -13.78 -0.38
C ILE A 532 0.10 -13.52 -1.85
N SER A 533 0.87 -14.10 -2.78
CA SER A 533 0.61 -14.02 -4.22
C SER A 533 -0.77 -14.57 -4.58
N TRP A 534 -1.21 -15.67 -3.96
CA TRP A 534 -2.54 -16.24 -4.15
C TRP A 534 -3.66 -15.25 -3.79
N CYS A 535 -3.50 -14.45 -2.73
CA CYS A 535 -4.49 -13.46 -2.31
C CYS A 535 -4.65 -12.28 -3.28
N HIS A 536 -3.67 -11.99 -4.14
CA HIS A 536 -3.72 -10.91 -5.12
C HIS A 536 -4.40 -11.34 -6.42
N GLU A 537 -5.25 -10.50 -6.98
CA GLU A 537 -5.74 -10.68 -8.35
C GLU A 537 -4.78 -9.97 -9.32
N HIS A 538 -4.19 -10.74 -10.24
CA HIS A 538 -3.23 -10.23 -11.21
C HIS A 538 -3.88 -10.11 -12.58
N ARG A 539 -3.48 -9.12 -13.36
CA ARG A 539 -3.91 -9.01 -14.77
C ARG A 539 -3.36 -10.19 -15.57
N ALA A 540 -4.24 -10.89 -16.27
CA ALA A 540 -3.90 -12.06 -17.06
C ALA A 540 -3.95 -11.71 -18.56
N PRO A 541 -2.80 -11.49 -19.24
CA PRO A 541 -2.81 -11.32 -20.69
C PRO A 541 -3.32 -12.60 -21.37
N ALA A 542 -4.04 -12.45 -22.49
CA ALA A 542 -4.70 -13.56 -23.17
C ALA A 542 -3.74 -14.67 -23.65
N THR A 543 -2.48 -14.32 -23.92
CA THR A 543 -1.42 -15.22 -24.42
C THR A 543 -0.45 -15.67 -23.33
N LEU A 544 -0.86 -15.65 -22.05
CA LEU A 544 -0.03 -16.08 -20.93
C LEU A 544 0.34 -17.57 -21.08
N ARG A 545 1.64 -17.89 -20.97
CA ARG A 545 2.12 -19.27 -21.14
C ARG A 545 1.53 -20.22 -20.10
N TRP A 546 1.70 -19.91 -18.81
CA TRP A 546 1.22 -20.77 -17.72
C TRP A 546 0.25 -20.01 -16.80
N SER A 547 -0.81 -20.71 -16.39
CA SER A 547 -1.77 -20.17 -15.44
C SER A 547 -1.11 -19.91 -14.07
N LYS A 548 -1.62 -18.92 -13.33
CA LYS A 548 -1.15 -18.60 -11.98
C LYS A 548 -1.19 -19.82 -11.05
N THR A 549 -2.23 -20.64 -11.13
CA THR A 549 -2.38 -21.84 -10.30
C THR A 549 -1.29 -22.85 -10.58
N SER A 550 -0.96 -23.12 -11.85
CA SER A 550 0.14 -24.01 -12.21
C SER A 550 1.50 -23.55 -11.67
N ARG A 551 1.78 -22.24 -11.73
CA ARG A 551 3.04 -21.67 -11.19
C ARG A 551 3.11 -21.79 -9.67
N LEU A 552 2.02 -21.46 -8.98
CA LEU A 552 1.93 -21.61 -7.52
C LEU A 552 1.99 -23.09 -7.08
N SER A 553 1.42 -24.02 -7.85
CA SER A 553 1.56 -25.46 -7.59
C SER A 553 3.00 -25.94 -7.71
N ASN A 554 3.76 -25.46 -8.71
CA ASN A 554 5.20 -25.72 -8.81
C ASN A 554 5.95 -25.17 -7.59
N ARG A 555 5.65 -23.94 -7.17
CA ARG A 555 6.24 -23.33 -5.98
C ARG A 555 5.97 -24.20 -4.73
N PHE A 556 4.72 -24.66 -4.55
CA PHE A 556 4.34 -25.56 -3.46
C PHE A 556 5.09 -26.90 -3.50
N ALA A 557 5.24 -27.51 -4.68
CA ALA A 557 6.01 -28.74 -4.84
C ALA A 557 7.47 -28.56 -4.41
N VAL A 558 8.11 -27.44 -4.77
CA VAL A 558 9.47 -27.10 -4.33
C VAL A 558 9.54 -26.88 -2.82
N CYS A 559 8.54 -26.24 -2.20
CA CYS A 559 8.45 -26.13 -0.74
C CYS A 559 8.45 -27.50 -0.06
N LEU A 560 7.72 -28.50 -0.59
CA LEU A 560 7.74 -29.85 -0.05
C LEU A 560 9.13 -30.50 -0.14
N VAL A 561 9.82 -30.32 -1.27
CA VAL A 561 11.20 -30.82 -1.43
C VAL A 561 12.13 -30.17 -0.41
N LEU A 562 12.07 -28.84 -0.24
CA LEU A 562 12.86 -28.13 0.77
C LEU A 562 12.54 -28.58 2.20
N PHE A 563 11.29 -28.93 2.49
CA PHE A 563 10.88 -29.42 3.80
C PHE A 563 11.52 -30.77 4.16
N PHE A 564 11.67 -31.68 3.20
CA PHE A 564 12.29 -32.99 3.43
C PHE A 564 13.81 -33.00 3.26
N LEU A 565 14.40 -31.96 2.65
CA LEU A 565 15.83 -31.87 2.37
C LEU A 565 16.74 -32.04 3.60
N PRO A 566 16.42 -31.52 4.82
CA PRO A 566 17.23 -31.74 6.02
C PRO A 566 17.46 -33.21 6.39
N MET A 567 16.59 -34.13 5.93
CA MET A 567 16.75 -35.56 6.20
C MET A 567 17.95 -36.17 5.47
N ALA A 568 18.46 -35.50 4.43
CA ALA A 568 19.66 -35.92 3.70
C ALA A 568 20.94 -35.56 4.47
N LYS A 569 21.37 -36.45 5.38
CA LYS A 569 22.49 -36.18 6.30
C LYS A 569 23.87 -36.09 5.67
N ASN A 570 24.04 -36.59 4.45
CA ASN A 570 25.33 -36.71 3.76
C ASN A 570 25.72 -35.45 2.94
N LEU A 571 24.95 -34.36 3.05
CA LEU A 571 25.21 -33.14 2.31
C LEU A 571 26.11 -32.18 3.09
N ASN A 572 27.24 -31.82 2.49
CA ASN A 572 28.10 -30.74 2.97
C ASN A 572 27.40 -29.39 2.78
N SER A 573 27.88 -28.36 3.45
CA SER A 573 27.25 -27.03 3.53
C SER A 573 27.17 -26.37 2.15
N LEU A 574 28.22 -26.50 1.34
CA LEU A 574 28.23 -26.02 -0.04
C LEU A 574 27.17 -26.75 -0.89
N HIS A 575 27.05 -28.07 -0.77
CA HIS A 575 26.04 -28.84 -1.51
C HIS A 575 24.63 -28.45 -1.07
N LEU A 576 24.41 -28.28 0.24
CA LEU A 576 23.12 -27.89 0.79
C LEU A 576 22.68 -26.52 0.25
N ILE A 577 23.56 -25.51 0.34
CA ILE A 577 23.30 -24.15 -0.19
C ILE A 577 23.10 -24.19 -1.72
N SER A 578 23.88 -24.99 -2.44
CA SER A 578 23.77 -25.08 -3.90
C SER A 578 22.45 -25.73 -4.34
N ILE A 579 21.98 -26.76 -3.63
CA ILE A 579 20.70 -27.43 -3.92
C ILE A 579 19.53 -26.49 -3.62
N THR A 580 19.52 -25.82 -2.47
CA THR A 580 18.45 -24.87 -2.12
C THR A 580 18.44 -23.67 -3.06
N LEU A 581 19.61 -23.16 -3.47
CA LEU A 581 19.71 -22.12 -4.50
C LEU A 581 19.17 -22.61 -5.84
N SER A 582 19.54 -23.81 -6.28
CA SER A 582 19.08 -24.37 -7.56
C SER A 582 17.56 -24.54 -7.59
N LEU A 583 16.97 -24.99 -6.47
CA LEU A 583 15.52 -25.12 -6.33
C LEU A 583 14.80 -23.77 -6.35
N THR A 584 15.36 -22.74 -5.71
CA THR A 584 14.77 -21.39 -5.71
C THR A 584 14.94 -20.69 -7.06
N LEU A 585 16.08 -20.87 -7.72
CA LEU A 585 16.31 -20.44 -9.10
C LEU A 585 15.35 -21.14 -10.07
N TRP A 586 15.08 -22.43 -9.89
CA TRP A 586 14.10 -23.16 -10.68
C TRP A 586 12.70 -22.56 -10.56
N VAL A 587 12.27 -22.20 -9.34
CA VAL A 587 11.00 -21.51 -9.12
C VAL A 587 10.99 -20.16 -9.85
N LEU A 588 12.06 -19.37 -9.72
CA LEU A 588 12.18 -18.09 -10.41
C LEU A 588 12.04 -18.24 -11.94
N LEU A 589 12.79 -19.18 -12.54
CA LEU A 589 12.76 -19.43 -13.98
C LEU A 589 11.37 -19.85 -14.46
N ILE A 590 10.67 -20.73 -13.72
CA ILE A 590 9.30 -21.13 -14.04
C ILE A 590 8.32 -19.96 -13.90
N GLU A 591 8.48 -19.11 -12.89
CA GLU A 591 7.61 -17.96 -12.69
C GLU A 591 7.78 -16.93 -13.81
N LEU A 592 9.03 -16.61 -14.17
CA LEU A 592 9.35 -15.73 -15.29
C LEU A 592 8.85 -16.30 -16.62
N PHE A 593 9.13 -17.59 -16.89
CA PHE A 593 8.65 -18.27 -18.08
C PHE A 593 7.12 -18.30 -18.15
N GLY A 594 6.48 -18.61 -17.03
CA GLY A 594 5.03 -18.69 -16.96
C GLY A 594 4.32 -17.33 -16.98
N LYS A 595 5.00 -16.24 -16.60
CA LYS A 595 4.50 -14.85 -16.75
C LYS A 595 4.69 -14.28 -18.15
N SER A 596 5.62 -14.84 -18.93
CA SER A 596 5.85 -14.45 -20.32
C SER A 596 4.66 -14.81 -21.23
N CYS A 597 4.44 -13.98 -22.25
CA CYS A 597 3.49 -14.25 -23.33
C CYS A 597 4.12 -15.17 -24.38
N THR A 598 3.30 -15.94 -25.10
CA THR A 598 3.80 -16.73 -26.25
C THR A 598 4.38 -15.86 -27.36
N ASN A 599 3.84 -14.65 -27.52
CA ASN A 599 4.12 -13.76 -28.65
C ASN A 599 5.18 -12.69 -28.33
N ASP A 600 5.65 -12.61 -27.08
CA ASP A 600 6.70 -11.67 -26.69
C ASP A 600 8.07 -12.37 -26.76
N PRO A 601 9.07 -11.77 -27.44
CA PRO A 601 10.43 -12.29 -27.42
C PRO A 601 11.01 -12.16 -26.01
N PHE A 602 11.71 -13.19 -25.52
CA PHE A 602 12.41 -13.14 -24.22
C PHE A 602 13.62 -12.20 -24.22
N ILE A 603 14.16 -11.89 -25.40
CA ILE A 603 15.35 -11.06 -25.58
C ILE A 603 15.05 -10.03 -26.66
N GLY A 604 15.20 -8.75 -26.33
CA GLY A 604 14.98 -7.62 -27.22
C GLY A 604 13.65 -6.90 -27.01
N GLU A 605 13.50 -5.78 -27.70
CA GLU A 605 12.29 -4.95 -27.62
C GLU A 605 11.17 -5.56 -28.46
N LYS A 606 9.95 -5.45 -27.93
CA LYS A 606 8.75 -5.82 -28.68
C LYS A 606 8.62 -4.89 -29.87
N LYS A 607 8.81 -5.42 -31.10
CA LYS A 607 8.38 -4.72 -32.31
C LYS A 607 6.87 -4.50 -32.18
N GLY A 608 6.42 -3.24 -32.22
CA GLY A 608 5.08 -2.83 -31.79
C GLY A 608 3.97 -3.81 -32.20
N CYS A 609 3.28 -4.39 -31.21
CA CYS A 609 2.07 -5.17 -31.48
C CYS A 609 0.90 -4.22 -31.74
N THR A 610 0.37 -4.25 -32.95
CA THR A 610 -1.02 -3.84 -33.20
C THR A 610 -1.95 -4.96 -32.73
N VAL A 611 -2.64 -4.75 -31.60
CA VAL A 611 -3.73 -5.64 -31.16
C VAL A 611 -4.99 -5.29 -31.97
N ARG A 612 -5.50 -6.25 -32.74
CA ARG A 612 -6.71 -6.07 -33.55
C ARG A 612 -7.89 -6.72 -32.82
N TYR A 613 -8.79 -5.90 -32.29
CA TYR A 613 -10.04 -6.39 -31.72
C TYR A 613 -11.07 -6.59 -32.84
N SER A 614 -11.63 -7.79 -32.98
CA SER A 614 -12.77 -8.06 -33.86
C SER A 614 -14.04 -8.24 -33.04
N CYS A 615 -14.98 -7.30 -33.14
CA CYS A 615 -16.33 -7.48 -32.60
C CYS A 615 -17.28 -7.95 -33.71
N LYS A 616 -18.20 -8.86 -33.38
CA LYS A 616 -19.31 -9.22 -34.27
C LYS A 616 -20.43 -8.19 -34.10
N CYS A 617 -20.39 -7.10 -34.87
CA CYS A 617 -21.50 -6.15 -34.91
C CYS A 617 -22.61 -6.65 -35.85
N THR A 618 -23.85 -6.52 -35.41
CA THR A 618 -25.03 -6.81 -36.24
C THR A 618 -25.17 -5.76 -37.35
N LYS A 619 -25.55 -6.17 -38.58
CA LYS A 619 -25.76 -5.26 -39.73
C LYS A 619 -26.66 -4.05 -39.43
N ARG A 620 -27.56 -4.18 -38.44
CA ARG A 620 -28.50 -3.14 -38.02
C ARG A 620 -27.84 -2.03 -37.18
N GLU A 621 -26.74 -2.32 -36.49
CA GLU A 621 -25.99 -1.36 -35.67
C GLU A 621 -24.95 -0.61 -36.51
N LEU A 622 -24.31 -1.28 -37.49
CA LEU A 622 -23.46 -0.59 -38.48
C LEU A 622 -24.23 0.50 -39.24
N LYS A 623 -25.49 0.22 -39.62
CA LYS A 623 -26.35 1.21 -40.29
C LYS A 623 -26.73 2.41 -39.42
N LYS A 624 -26.71 2.29 -38.08
CA LYS A 624 -26.99 3.42 -37.17
C LYS A 624 -25.83 4.41 -37.07
N VAL A 625 -24.62 3.99 -37.40
CA VAL A 625 -23.40 4.80 -37.33
C VAL A 625 -23.06 5.44 -38.68
N GLY A 626 -23.88 5.22 -39.72
CA GLY A 626 -23.74 5.92 -41.01
C GLY A 626 -22.56 5.46 -41.87
N LEU A 627 -21.96 4.31 -41.56
CA LEU A 627 -20.85 3.74 -42.34
C LEU A 627 -21.42 2.84 -43.44
N GLU A 628 -21.69 3.42 -44.61
CA GLU A 628 -21.89 2.64 -45.84
C GLU A 628 -20.54 2.16 -46.39
N GLU A 629 -20.58 0.97 -46.97
CA GLU A 629 -19.43 0.10 -47.31
C GLU A 629 -18.35 0.79 -48.16
N VAL A 630 -17.17 1.06 -47.58
CA VAL A 630 -15.87 1.11 -48.28
C VAL A 630 -14.77 0.61 -47.32
N PRO A 631 -13.89 -0.32 -47.73
CA PRO A 631 -12.88 -0.92 -46.85
C PRO A 631 -11.63 -0.04 -46.80
N GLU A 632 -11.61 0.97 -45.94
CA GLU A 632 -10.36 1.65 -45.56
C GLU A 632 -10.08 1.51 -44.07
N ARG A 633 -8.87 1.00 -43.80
CA ARG A 633 -8.29 0.78 -42.47
C ARG A 633 -8.36 2.06 -41.65
N ARG A 634 -9.10 2.03 -40.54
CA ARG A 634 -8.93 2.99 -39.45
C ARG A 634 -8.87 2.26 -38.11
N SER A 635 -7.78 2.49 -37.39
CA SER A 635 -7.51 2.06 -36.03
C SER A 635 -8.34 2.88 -35.06
N ALA A 636 -9.08 2.21 -34.17
CA ALA A 636 -9.71 2.83 -33.02
C ALA A 636 -9.15 2.17 -31.76
N GLU A 637 -8.62 2.97 -30.84
CA GLU A 637 -8.35 2.55 -29.46
C GLU A 637 -9.68 2.32 -28.76
N VAL A 638 -9.92 1.10 -28.29
CA VAL A 638 -11.11 0.77 -27.50
C VAL A 638 -10.64 0.43 -26.09
N GLN A 639 -11.05 1.26 -25.13
CA GLN A 639 -10.98 0.97 -23.70
C GLN A 639 -11.78 -0.31 -23.37
N GLU A 640 -11.16 -1.22 -22.62
CA GLU A 640 -11.77 -2.45 -22.13
C GLU A 640 -13.04 -2.18 -21.30
N PHE A 641 -14.19 -2.66 -21.77
CA PHE A 641 -15.43 -2.72 -20.98
C PHE A 641 -15.56 -4.07 -20.25
N SER A 642 -16.26 -4.06 -19.11
CA SER A 642 -16.26 -5.13 -18.11
C SER A 642 -16.90 -6.47 -18.56
N VAL A 643 -16.59 -7.51 -17.78
CA VAL A 643 -16.75 -8.97 -17.96
C VAL A 643 -18.14 -9.50 -18.41
N LYS A 644 -19.18 -8.67 -18.55
CA LYS A 644 -20.54 -9.14 -18.88
C LYS A 644 -20.89 -9.23 -20.37
N GLU A 645 -19.98 -8.88 -21.29
CA GLU A 645 -20.21 -9.02 -22.73
C GLU A 645 -19.08 -9.84 -23.38
N LYS A 646 -19.07 -11.16 -23.16
CA LYS A 646 -18.18 -12.07 -23.90
C LYS A 646 -18.96 -12.79 -24.99
N THR A 647 -18.71 -12.42 -26.25
CA THR A 647 -18.60 -13.39 -27.36
C THR A 647 -17.66 -12.84 -28.45
N ALA A 648 -16.36 -13.06 -28.30
CA ALA A 648 -15.42 -12.92 -29.41
C ALA A 648 -14.36 -14.03 -29.30
N GLY A 649 -14.33 -14.91 -30.29
CA GLY A 649 -13.18 -15.75 -30.59
C GLY A 649 -12.22 -14.95 -31.46
N ILE A 650 -10.91 -15.14 -31.25
CA ILE A 650 -9.84 -14.45 -31.99
C ILE A 650 -9.19 -15.48 -32.91
N ASP A 651 -9.19 -15.21 -34.21
CA ASP A 651 -8.27 -15.84 -35.16
C ASP A 651 -7.00 -14.98 -35.23
N VAL A 652 -5.85 -15.64 -35.07
CA VAL A 652 -4.51 -15.06 -35.22
C VAL A 652 -3.96 -15.52 -36.56
N GLN A 653 -3.53 -14.59 -37.42
CA GLN A 653 -2.66 -14.93 -38.56
C GLN A 653 -1.22 -14.51 -38.22
N ASP A 654 -0.29 -15.38 -38.61
CA ASP A 654 1.15 -15.39 -38.30
C ASP A 654 1.91 -14.09 -38.62
#